data_AF-A0AA40AR10-F1
#
_entry.id   AF-A0AA40AR10-F1
#
_cell.length_a   1.000
_cell.length_b   1.000
_cell.length_c   1.000
_cell.angle_alpha   90.00
_cell.angle_beta   90.00
_cell.angle_gamma   90.00
#
_symmetry.space_group_name_H-M   'P 1'
#
loop_
_entity.id
_entity.type
_entity.pdbx_description
1 polymer ?
#
loop_
_entity_poly.entity_id
_entity_poly.type
_entity_poly.pdbx_seq_one_letter_code
_entity_poly.pdbx_strand_id
1 'polypeptide(L)'
;HFLARAKRLPSEFQTDGVSPPRPANEPTHPVDLQKGVVDYGKWHWLSLSKERLAFESDFLTPPDPASAPIRLVDLPENENDIHLWLCILDFRKLDSFTGICQVMSELMKRKTLHEVQGRAAERFWGTILSAGLKHQQDHLLENVWAYTQWLYEKHGKRWPNIYWYSIDYFTNKARKKDAELWHSRLSPNFGPDAATFELLLKKLLSYNNHTRHEISRVKREEIVRWLYRETPYRNLYDAVVPFLYERGFSNYAAIWRKILVDNGDLPRSHASRTFLQFLSTYEPKIQLTKTEIVVRDLKSPSLQSGQGEINGQGQNMRYLINKVHGQTFGIEEKAYNDELGARWFASTWVSLDFVIDSIRFLGFTSIGPLSLQSLALRESNTKGIIRRINQLEKAGIGLGTSTYASAIRNWAAASNEDMLQQILQSDMHPDVYDDGYLQRHVFGEALSTGDWSQYRLLFEARISLLTQLITEASNQLLIICLGANNQPLITKIIDAMQHKGIELFPRSVGAISTHIIRNVSPARGDDISVAVFYGRLCSRVIGLQCPPSVEAMRILLEKIGRSRRMQDFLELATKFIDYYHHARLQDRNTRFHVLDVAPQFRESAAKDGFQVMPHQLDIHHKLHPVQQVFRKNMQSALVRWTFHQDL
;
A
#
# COMPACT_ATOMS: atom_id res chain seq x y z
N HIS A 1 -9.76 41.87 -24.60
CA HIS A 1 -8.85 43.02 -24.42
C HIS A 1 -7.98 42.74 -23.19
N PHE A 2 -6.67 42.97 -23.26
CA PHE A 2 -5.60 42.47 -22.36
C PHE A 2 -5.15 41.02 -22.57
N LEU A 3 -4.50 40.75 -23.71
CA LEU A 3 -3.41 39.78 -23.86
C LEU A 3 -2.65 40.08 -25.16
N ALA A 4 -1.99 41.24 -25.21
CA ALA A 4 -1.11 41.64 -26.31
C ALA A 4 -0.02 42.60 -25.82
N ARG A 5 0.96 42.10 -25.06
CA ARG A 5 2.27 42.74 -24.92
C ARG A 5 3.28 41.77 -24.29
N ALA A 6 4.17 41.23 -25.12
CA ALA A 6 5.59 40.99 -24.85
C ALA A 6 6.14 39.90 -25.80
N LYS A 7 6.69 40.34 -26.93
CA LYS A 7 7.70 39.61 -27.71
C LYS A 7 8.83 40.58 -28.05
N ARG A 8 10.05 40.03 -28.16
CA ARG A 8 11.35 40.55 -28.67
C ARG A 8 12.33 40.96 -27.53
N LEU A 9 13.31 40.11 -27.15
CA LEU A 9 14.64 39.78 -27.76
C LEU A 9 15.68 40.91 -27.54
N PRO A 10 17.03 40.68 -27.50
CA PRO A 10 17.78 39.55 -28.06
C PRO A 10 18.98 38.97 -27.24
N SER A 11 19.50 37.86 -27.75
CA SER A 11 20.80 37.23 -27.50
C SER A 11 21.93 37.95 -28.25
N GLU A 12 23.07 38.18 -27.60
CA GLU A 12 24.41 38.24 -28.23
C GLU A 12 25.47 38.34 -27.11
N PHE A 13 26.46 37.43 -27.13
CA PHE A 13 27.90 37.67 -27.00
C PHE A 13 28.63 36.37 -26.65
N GLN A 14 29.38 35.89 -27.64
CA GLN A 14 30.34 34.81 -27.58
C GLN A 14 31.69 35.44 -27.97
N THR A 15 32.70 35.40 -27.10
CA THR A 15 34.10 35.63 -27.46
C THR A 15 35.04 34.82 -26.57
N ASP A 16 36.06 34.28 -27.23
CA ASP A 16 37.07 33.34 -26.77
C ASP A 16 38.04 33.86 -25.69
N GLY A 17 38.45 32.92 -24.83
CA GLY A 17 39.84 32.57 -24.52
C GLY A 17 40.79 33.62 -23.95
N VAL A 18 41.03 33.57 -22.61
CA VAL A 18 42.36 33.66 -21.99
C VAL A 18 42.33 32.93 -20.64
N SER A 19 43.14 31.87 -20.47
CA SER A 19 43.52 31.31 -19.16
C SER A 19 44.77 32.01 -18.64
N PRO A 20 44.86 32.30 -17.33
CA PRO A 20 46.01 31.83 -16.55
C PRO A 20 45.63 31.50 -15.06
N PRO A 21 46.60 31.14 -14.20
CA PRO A 21 46.88 29.80 -13.72
C PRO A 21 46.19 29.42 -12.38
N ARG A 22 46.14 28.10 -12.12
CA ARG A 22 45.72 27.50 -10.84
C ARG A 22 46.59 27.97 -9.66
N PRO A 23 45.98 28.19 -8.48
CA PRO A 23 46.54 27.78 -7.21
C PRO A 23 45.81 26.55 -6.66
N ALA A 24 46.58 25.72 -5.97
CA ALA A 24 46.17 24.47 -5.36
C ALA A 24 45.36 24.68 -4.06
N ASN A 25 44.69 23.61 -3.66
CA ASN A 25 44.09 23.32 -2.34
C ASN A 25 42.76 24.01 -2.02
N GLU A 26 41.65 23.26 -2.10
CA GLU A 26 40.82 22.91 -0.93
C GLU A 26 39.75 21.86 -1.31
N PRO A 27 39.42 20.91 -0.42
CA PRO A 27 38.55 19.78 -0.72
C PRO A 27 37.06 20.16 -0.68
N THR A 28 36.37 19.62 -1.68
CA THR A 28 34.93 19.51 -1.89
C THR A 28 34.05 19.42 -0.64
N HIS A 29 33.01 20.26 -0.65
CA HIS A 29 31.86 20.29 0.25
C HIS A 29 31.29 18.91 0.62
N PRO A 30 30.88 18.70 1.88
CA PRO A 30 30.37 17.42 2.36
C PRO A 30 28.92 17.18 1.88
N VAL A 31 28.73 15.99 1.35
CA VAL A 31 27.45 15.35 1.09
C VAL A 31 26.63 15.23 2.39
N ASP A 32 25.33 15.49 2.24
CA ASP A 32 24.26 15.33 3.22
C ASP A 32 24.48 14.23 4.28
N LEU A 33 24.58 14.66 5.53
CA LEU A 33 24.44 13.84 6.74
C LEU A 33 23.43 14.53 7.68
N GLN A 34 22.14 14.51 7.33
CA GLN A 34 21.09 14.68 8.35
C GLN A 34 21.04 13.41 9.23
N LYS A 35 21.93 13.36 10.24
CA LYS A 35 21.87 12.39 11.34
C LYS A 35 20.78 12.82 12.33
N GLY A 36 19.83 11.93 12.60
CA GLY A 36 18.85 12.11 13.68
C GLY A 36 19.55 12.40 15.02
N VAL A 37 19.07 13.43 15.72
CA VAL A 37 19.58 13.85 17.03
C VAL A 37 19.50 12.68 18.01
N VAL A 38 20.64 12.29 18.59
CA VAL A 38 20.70 11.21 19.58
C VAL A 38 20.30 11.77 20.94
N ASP A 39 19.22 11.25 21.52
CA ASP A 39 18.76 11.65 22.85
C ASP A 39 19.51 10.85 23.94
N TYR A 40 20.55 11.47 24.50
CA TYR A 40 21.28 10.95 25.67
C TYR A 40 20.67 11.44 27.00
N GLY A 41 19.48 12.05 26.98
CA GLY A 41 18.85 12.62 28.17
C GLY A 41 19.78 13.58 28.92
N LYS A 42 19.87 13.40 30.24
CA LYS A 42 20.76 14.20 31.13
C LYS A 42 22.26 14.04 30.83
N TRP A 43 22.66 13.08 29.98
CA TRP A 43 24.06 12.79 29.64
C TRP A 43 24.52 13.42 28.33
N HIS A 44 23.74 14.33 27.74
CA HIS A 44 24.15 15.03 26.52
C HIS A 44 25.51 15.73 26.67
N TRP A 45 25.78 16.32 27.85
CA TRP A 45 27.08 16.94 28.15
C TRP A 45 28.26 15.95 28.10
N LEU A 46 28.03 14.68 28.44
CA LEU A 46 29.08 13.65 28.43
C LEU A 46 29.56 13.40 27.00
N SER A 47 28.65 13.46 26.02
CA SER A 47 28.99 13.34 24.59
C SER A 47 29.91 14.45 24.05
N LEU A 48 29.99 15.58 24.76
CA LEU A 48 30.84 16.72 24.40
C LEU A 48 32.24 16.65 25.04
N SER A 49 32.44 15.79 26.06
CA SER A 49 33.73 15.63 26.76
C SER A 49 34.39 14.30 26.44
N LYS A 50 35.29 14.30 25.46
CA LYS A 50 36.02 13.10 25.02
C LYS A 50 36.87 12.47 26.13
N GLU A 51 37.52 13.29 26.96
CA GLU A 51 38.36 12.84 28.08
C GLU A 51 37.55 12.13 29.16
N ARG A 52 36.38 12.71 29.53
CA ARG A 52 35.49 12.07 30.51
C ARG A 52 34.91 10.78 29.96
N LEU A 53 34.48 10.76 28.69
CA LEU A 53 34.00 9.53 28.04
C LEU A 53 35.07 8.44 27.98
N ALA A 54 36.32 8.79 27.70
CA ALA A 54 37.42 7.85 27.72
C ALA A 54 37.59 7.21 29.11
N PHE A 55 37.49 8.01 30.18
CA PHE A 55 37.51 7.52 31.55
C PHE A 55 36.31 6.61 31.89
N GLU A 56 35.08 7.04 31.56
CA GLU A 56 33.85 6.28 31.83
C GLU A 56 33.79 4.95 31.08
N SER A 57 34.44 4.89 29.91
CA SER A 57 34.41 3.73 29.03
C SER A 57 35.64 2.83 29.17
N ASP A 58 36.72 3.27 29.83
CA ASP A 58 37.89 2.43 30.14
C ASP A 58 37.58 1.49 31.28
N PHE A 59 37.13 0.28 30.98
CA PHE A 59 36.80 -0.74 31.98
C PHE A 59 37.98 -1.64 32.37
N LEU A 60 39.13 -1.53 31.69
CA LEU A 60 40.27 -2.42 31.90
C LEU A 60 41.15 -1.94 33.06
N THR A 61 41.23 -0.63 33.25
CA THR A 61 42.01 -0.03 34.34
C THR A 61 41.09 0.11 35.57
N PRO A 62 41.32 -0.59 36.69
CA PRO A 62 40.57 -0.31 37.91
C PRO A 62 40.86 1.14 38.36
N PRO A 63 39.85 1.93 38.77
CA PRO A 63 40.08 3.28 39.25
C PRO A 63 41.01 3.23 40.46
N ASP A 64 42.07 4.04 40.45
CA ASP A 64 42.97 4.19 41.59
C ASP A 64 42.16 4.71 42.79
N PRO A 65 42.03 3.94 43.89
CA PRO A 65 41.22 4.32 45.04
C PRO A 65 41.69 5.62 45.71
N ALA A 66 42.90 6.11 45.42
CA ALA A 66 43.46 7.33 46.00
C ALA A 66 43.34 8.59 45.13
N SER A 67 42.96 8.50 43.84
CA SER A 67 43.12 9.61 42.89
C SER A 67 42.04 9.74 41.80
N ALA A 68 41.32 8.65 41.46
CA ALA A 68 40.36 8.68 40.37
C ALA A 68 38.91 8.85 40.85
N PRO A 69 38.09 9.70 40.20
CA PRO A 69 36.66 9.79 40.49
C PRO A 69 35.97 8.45 40.19
N ILE A 70 34.99 8.05 41.00
CA ILE A 70 34.17 6.85 40.73
C ILE A 70 33.49 7.01 39.36
N ARG A 71 33.44 5.94 38.56
CA ARG A 71 32.73 5.95 37.28
C ARG A 71 31.25 6.16 37.51
N LEU A 72 30.60 6.90 36.63
CA LEU A 72 29.17 7.20 36.72
C LEU A 72 28.34 5.92 36.70
N VAL A 73 28.74 4.91 35.92
CA VAL A 73 28.04 3.60 35.84
C VAL A 73 28.14 2.76 37.12
N ASP A 74 29.12 3.04 37.98
CA ASP A 74 29.33 2.34 39.24
C ASP A 74 28.61 3.05 40.42
N LEU A 75 27.97 4.21 40.17
CA LEU A 75 27.13 4.89 41.15
C LEU A 75 25.73 4.24 41.20
N PRO A 76 25.17 3.96 42.40
CA PRO A 76 23.85 3.32 42.54
C PRO A 76 22.72 4.06 41.83
N GLU A 77 22.82 5.39 41.71
CA GLU A 77 21.82 6.24 41.06
C GLU A 77 21.78 6.08 39.53
N ASN A 78 22.85 5.57 38.92
CA ASN A 78 23.00 5.51 37.46
C ASN A 78 23.30 4.09 36.94
N GLU A 79 23.41 3.09 37.81
CA GLU A 79 23.79 1.72 37.43
C GLU A 79 22.85 1.07 36.40
N ASN A 80 21.59 1.53 36.36
CA ASN A 80 20.54 1.10 35.46
C ASN A 80 20.14 2.16 34.40
N ASP A 81 20.86 3.29 34.30
CA ASP A 81 20.49 4.35 33.36
C ASP A 81 20.89 3.99 31.92
N ILE A 82 19.91 3.66 31.08
CA ILE A 82 20.16 3.23 29.69
C ILE A 82 20.80 4.33 28.84
N HIS A 83 20.54 5.60 29.13
CA HIS A 83 21.07 6.71 28.34
C HIS A 83 22.57 6.89 28.60
N LEU A 84 23.02 6.66 29.84
CA LEU A 84 24.45 6.64 30.18
C LEU A 84 25.17 5.51 29.43
N TRP A 85 24.63 4.29 29.50
CA TRP A 85 25.19 3.13 28.79
C TRP A 85 25.19 3.32 27.28
N LEU A 86 24.16 3.95 26.71
CA LEU A 86 24.10 4.29 25.29
C LEU A 86 25.17 5.29 24.88
N CYS A 87 25.43 6.32 25.68
CA CYS A 87 26.50 7.29 25.42
C CYS A 87 27.88 6.60 25.39
N ILE A 88 28.13 5.71 26.35
CA ILE A 88 29.37 4.92 26.42
C ILE A 88 29.50 3.96 25.22
N LEU A 89 28.41 3.27 24.86
CA LEU A 89 28.40 2.36 23.72
C LEU A 89 28.66 3.08 22.39
N ASP A 90 28.00 4.22 22.15
CA ASP A 90 28.19 4.98 20.92
C ASP A 90 29.63 5.52 20.81
N PHE A 91 30.26 5.88 21.94
CA PHE A 91 31.70 6.22 21.97
C PHE A 91 32.59 5.02 21.65
N ARG A 92 32.44 3.90 22.36
CA ARG A 92 33.27 2.69 22.15
C ARG A 92 33.09 2.03 20.80
N LYS A 93 31.91 2.19 20.19
CA LYS A 93 31.64 1.73 18.82
C LYS A 93 32.49 2.44 17.78
N LEU A 94 32.89 3.70 18.02
CA LEU A 94 33.79 4.42 17.12
C LEU A 94 35.21 3.83 17.14
N ASP A 95 35.63 3.29 18.28
CA ASP A 95 36.97 2.75 18.46
C ASP A 95 37.15 1.37 17.80
N SER A 96 36.12 0.51 17.81
CA SER A 96 35.96 -0.70 16.96
C SER A 96 34.89 -1.65 17.52
N PHE A 97 34.69 -2.78 16.85
CA PHE A 97 33.87 -3.90 17.34
C PHE A 97 34.34 -4.45 18.71
N THR A 98 35.63 -4.37 19.05
CA THR A 98 36.13 -4.84 20.36
C THR A 98 35.56 -3.99 21.51
N GLY A 99 35.32 -2.69 21.27
CA GLY A 99 34.67 -1.81 22.24
C GLY A 99 33.25 -2.25 22.58
N ILE A 100 32.49 -2.77 21.61
CA ILE A 100 31.15 -3.32 21.85
C ILE A 100 31.22 -4.58 22.72
N CYS A 101 32.18 -5.47 22.45
CA CYS A 101 32.41 -6.67 23.26
C CYS A 101 32.80 -6.32 24.71
N GLN A 102 33.61 -5.28 24.90
CA GLN A 102 33.98 -4.79 26.24
C GLN A 102 32.75 -4.30 26.99
N VAL A 103 31.93 -3.43 26.40
CA VAL A 103 30.68 -2.95 27.02
C VAL A 103 29.79 -4.12 27.43
N MET A 104 29.61 -5.11 26.54
CA MET A 104 28.78 -6.28 26.85
C MET A 104 29.36 -7.15 27.99
N SER A 105 30.68 -7.36 28.01
CA SER A 105 31.35 -8.11 29.08
C SER A 105 31.18 -7.42 30.44
N GLU A 106 31.23 -6.10 30.45
CA GLU A 106 31.12 -5.29 31.67
C GLU A 106 29.69 -5.22 32.19
N LEU A 107 28.70 -5.21 31.30
CA LEU A 107 27.31 -5.45 31.66
C LEU A 107 27.11 -6.84 32.27
N MET A 108 27.68 -7.88 31.66
CA MET A 108 27.59 -9.25 32.16
C MET A 108 28.17 -9.42 33.58
N LYS A 109 29.22 -8.66 33.92
CA LYS A 109 29.81 -8.65 35.27
C LYS A 109 28.92 -7.93 36.28
N ARG A 110 28.37 -6.76 35.92
CA ARG A 110 27.59 -5.90 36.82
C ARG A 110 26.17 -6.42 37.04
N LYS A 111 25.49 -6.85 35.97
CA LYS A 111 24.07 -7.28 36.02
C LYS A 111 23.16 -6.24 36.71
N THR A 112 23.31 -4.97 36.32
CA THR A 112 22.56 -3.84 36.89
C THR A 112 21.52 -3.26 35.92
N LEU A 113 21.82 -3.27 34.62
CA LEU A 113 20.96 -2.67 33.59
C LEU A 113 19.79 -3.60 33.22
N HIS A 114 18.59 -3.21 33.60
CA HIS A 114 17.32 -3.92 33.37
C HIS A 114 16.32 -3.15 32.48
N GLU A 115 16.66 -1.94 32.03
CA GLU A 115 15.87 -1.18 31.07
C GLU A 115 15.93 -1.78 29.65
N VAL A 116 14.79 -2.31 29.20
CA VAL A 116 14.64 -2.98 27.88
C VAL A 116 13.59 -2.34 26.97
N GLN A 117 12.97 -1.24 27.42
CA GLN A 117 11.91 -0.51 26.70
C GLN A 117 12.32 0.94 26.47
N GLY A 118 11.74 1.55 25.43
CA GLY A 118 12.06 2.93 25.02
C GLY A 118 13.07 3.01 23.88
N ARG A 119 13.13 4.18 23.23
CA ARG A 119 13.98 4.40 22.04
C ARG A 119 15.47 4.21 22.32
N ALA A 120 15.94 4.64 23.49
CA ALA A 120 17.32 4.48 23.90
C ALA A 120 17.69 3.00 24.10
N ALA A 121 16.83 2.24 24.79
CA ALA A 121 17.01 0.80 24.99
C ALA A 121 17.00 0.04 23.66
N GLU A 122 16.05 0.34 22.76
CA GLU A 122 15.97 -0.29 21.43
C GLU A 122 17.25 -0.06 20.63
N ARG A 123 17.78 1.16 20.63
CA ARG A 123 19.04 1.50 19.95
C ARG A 123 20.24 0.83 20.61
N PHE A 124 20.32 0.84 21.93
CA PHE A 124 21.41 0.24 22.70
C PHE A 124 21.50 -1.27 22.42
N TRP A 125 20.43 -1.99 22.76
CA TRP A 125 20.38 -3.44 22.62
C TRP A 125 20.42 -3.86 21.15
N GLY A 126 19.75 -3.13 20.26
CA GLY A 126 19.81 -3.36 18.82
C GLY A 126 21.23 -3.20 18.24
N THR A 127 22.02 -2.25 18.76
CA THR A 127 23.42 -2.06 18.34
C THR A 127 24.27 -3.27 18.73
N ILE A 128 24.19 -3.73 19.97
CA ILE A 128 24.96 -4.89 20.46
C ILE A 128 24.58 -6.17 19.68
N LEU A 129 23.28 -6.46 19.55
CA LEU A 129 22.82 -7.63 18.81
C LEU A 129 23.23 -7.58 17.34
N SER A 130 23.08 -6.42 16.69
CA SER A 130 23.48 -6.27 15.29
C SER A 130 24.98 -6.48 15.09
N ALA A 131 25.82 -6.08 16.05
CA ALA A 131 27.25 -6.30 16.01
C ALA A 131 27.58 -7.80 16.14
N GLY A 132 26.99 -8.49 17.11
CA GLY A 132 27.15 -9.95 17.27
C GLY A 132 26.72 -10.73 16.02
N LEU A 133 25.58 -10.38 15.44
CA LEU A 133 25.05 -11.01 14.24
C LEU A 133 25.94 -10.77 13.00
N LYS A 134 26.42 -9.52 12.81
CA LYS A 134 27.27 -9.13 11.66
C LYS A 134 28.65 -9.77 11.70
N HIS A 135 29.32 -9.73 12.85
CA HIS A 135 30.67 -10.24 13.01
C HIS A 135 30.71 -11.75 13.29
N GLN A 136 29.55 -12.40 13.44
CA GLN A 136 29.40 -13.85 13.62
C GLN A 136 30.23 -14.38 14.81
N GLN A 137 30.29 -13.59 15.88
CA GLN A 137 30.99 -13.99 17.10
C GLN A 137 30.02 -14.69 18.05
N ASP A 138 30.16 -16.01 18.12
CA ASP A 138 29.31 -16.86 18.95
C ASP A 138 29.37 -16.44 20.43
N HIS A 139 30.56 -16.10 20.94
CA HIS A 139 30.73 -15.66 22.34
C HIS A 139 29.95 -14.38 22.67
N LEU A 140 29.94 -13.37 21.77
CA LEU A 140 29.17 -12.15 22.02
C LEU A 140 27.67 -12.44 22.02
N LEU A 141 27.21 -13.24 21.06
CA LEU A 141 25.80 -13.61 20.99
C LEU A 141 25.38 -14.48 22.18
N GLU A 142 26.23 -15.40 22.64
CA GLU A 142 26.00 -16.19 23.86
C GLU A 142 25.91 -15.33 25.11
N ASN A 143 26.77 -14.32 25.24
CA ASN A 143 26.65 -13.33 26.32
C ASN A 143 25.34 -12.55 26.23
N VAL A 144 24.93 -12.13 25.04
CA VAL A 144 23.63 -11.45 24.85
C VAL A 144 22.49 -12.35 25.28
N TRP A 145 22.48 -13.62 24.84
CA TRP A 145 21.47 -14.58 25.24
C TRP A 145 21.47 -14.83 26.76
N ALA A 146 22.63 -15.09 27.36
CA ALA A 146 22.76 -15.30 28.81
C ALA A 146 22.29 -14.08 29.62
N TYR A 147 22.58 -12.86 29.16
CA TYR A 147 22.09 -11.64 29.79
C TYR A 147 20.58 -11.52 29.69
N THR A 148 20.00 -11.81 28.53
CA THR A 148 18.53 -11.78 28.37
C THR A 148 17.84 -12.80 29.25
N GLN A 149 18.41 -13.99 29.40
CA GLN A 149 17.87 -15.01 30.29
C GLN A 149 17.92 -14.55 31.75
N TRP A 150 19.04 -13.95 32.18
CA TRP A 150 19.15 -13.34 33.51
C TRP A 150 18.11 -12.23 33.73
N LEU A 151 17.90 -11.34 32.75
CA LEU A 151 16.87 -10.28 32.81
C LEU A 151 15.46 -10.85 33.02
N TYR A 152 15.15 -11.92 32.30
CA TYR A 152 13.86 -12.58 32.40
C TYR A 152 13.67 -13.29 33.74
N GLU A 153 14.66 -14.08 34.17
CA GLU A 153 14.59 -14.87 35.41
C GLU A 153 14.60 -14.00 36.67
N LYS A 154 15.38 -12.91 36.70
CA LYS A 154 15.54 -12.08 37.90
C LYS A 154 14.60 -10.89 37.96
N HIS A 155 14.26 -10.30 36.82
CA HIS A 155 13.46 -9.07 36.78
C HIS A 155 12.13 -9.22 36.01
N GLY A 156 11.84 -10.41 35.44
CA GLY A 156 10.65 -10.61 34.63
C GLY A 156 10.62 -9.77 33.35
N LYS A 157 11.74 -9.16 32.96
CA LYS A 157 11.83 -8.24 31.83
C LYS A 157 12.13 -9.02 30.56
N ARG A 158 11.25 -8.90 29.55
CA ARG A 158 11.47 -9.47 28.21
C ARG A 158 11.96 -8.38 27.28
N TRP A 159 13.06 -8.66 26.56
CA TRP A 159 13.49 -7.81 25.46
C TRP A 159 12.54 -8.01 24.27
N PRO A 160 11.75 -7.01 23.84
CA PRO A 160 10.62 -7.22 22.93
C PRO A 160 10.95 -7.81 21.55
N ASN A 161 12.18 -7.60 21.02
CA ASN A 161 12.49 -7.87 19.62
C ASN A 161 13.71 -8.77 19.39
N ILE A 162 14.31 -9.36 20.44
CA ILE A 162 15.51 -10.20 20.28
C ILE A 162 15.25 -11.40 19.35
N TYR A 163 14.12 -12.08 19.52
CA TYR A 163 13.73 -13.19 18.65
C TYR A 163 13.53 -12.73 17.22
N TRP A 164 12.74 -11.66 17.03
CA TRP A 164 12.44 -11.11 15.72
C TRP A 164 13.71 -10.77 14.94
N TYR A 165 14.62 -9.99 15.52
CA TYR A 165 15.85 -9.58 14.84
C TYR A 165 16.79 -10.76 14.54
N SER A 166 16.90 -11.72 15.47
CA SER A 166 17.78 -12.88 15.29
C SER A 166 17.28 -13.77 14.14
N ILE A 167 16.00 -14.14 14.16
CA ILE A 167 15.40 -14.99 13.12
C ILE A 167 15.37 -14.27 11.77
N ASP A 168 15.03 -12.98 11.74
CA ASP A 168 15.08 -12.16 10.53
C ASP A 168 16.47 -12.12 9.91
N TYR A 169 17.51 -11.93 10.73
CA TYR A 169 18.89 -11.90 10.27
C TYR A 169 19.37 -13.24 9.71
N PHE A 170 19.22 -14.34 10.47
CA PHE A 170 19.68 -15.66 10.03
C PHE A 170 18.92 -16.17 8.82
N THR A 171 17.62 -15.88 8.75
CA THR A 171 16.83 -16.14 7.54
C THR A 171 17.37 -15.30 6.39
N ASN A 172 17.56 -13.99 6.52
CA ASN A 172 18.09 -13.17 5.42
C ASN A 172 19.48 -13.59 4.92
N LYS A 173 20.33 -14.15 5.80
CA LYS A 173 21.65 -14.70 5.44
C LYS A 173 21.61 -16.16 4.99
N ALA A 174 20.45 -16.79 4.86
CA ALA A 174 20.28 -18.18 4.47
C ALA A 174 21.04 -19.17 5.39
N ARG A 175 21.17 -18.84 6.68
CA ARG A 175 21.90 -19.60 7.70
C ARG A 175 20.93 -20.47 8.51
N LYS A 176 20.60 -21.65 7.96
CA LYS A 176 19.59 -22.55 8.54
C LYS A 176 19.95 -23.05 9.94
N LYS A 177 21.16 -23.58 10.13
CA LYS A 177 21.60 -24.14 11.42
C LYS A 177 21.53 -23.11 12.55
N ASP A 178 21.91 -21.87 12.25
CA ASP A 178 21.87 -20.79 13.24
C ASP A 178 20.44 -20.35 13.53
N ALA A 179 19.58 -20.26 12.52
CA ALA A 179 18.16 -20.01 12.74
C ALA A 179 17.52 -21.09 13.64
N GLU A 180 17.87 -22.36 13.44
CA GLU A 180 17.42 -23.50 14.26
C GLU A 180 17.90 -23.41 15.72
N LEU A 181 19.19 -23.14 15.90
CA LEU A 181 19.79 -22.96 17.23
C LEU A 181 19.15 -21.81 18.00
N TRP A 182 19.01 -20.66 17.33
CA TRP A 182 18.49 -19.44 17.96
C TRP A 182 16.98 -19.50 18.20
N HIS A 183 16.22 -20.16 17.32
CA HIS A 183 14.83 -20.48 17.60
C HIS A 183 14.70 -21.33 18.86
N SER A 184 15.46 -22.42 18.97
CA SER A 184 15.43 -23.30 20.15
C SER A 184 15.83 -22.57 21.44
N ARG A 185 16.83 -21.68 21.37
CA ARG A 185 17.29 -20.87 22.52
C ARG A 185 16.27 -19.80 22.96
N LEU A 186 15.61 -19.13 22.01
CA LEU A 186 14.78 -17.97 22.30
C LEU A 186 13.29 -18.28 22.41
N SER A 187 12.76 -19.26 21.68
CA SER A 187 11.32 -19.57 21.62
C SER A 187 10.66 -19.77 23.00
N PRO A 188 11.28 -20.47 23.99
CA PRO A 188 10.62 -20.72 25.28
C PRO A 188 10.29 -19.45 26.09
N ASN A 189 11.18 -18.45 26.09
CA ASN A 189 11.07 -17.26 26.96
C ASN A 189 10.83 -15.96 26.18
N PHE A 190 11.25 -15.91 24.93
CA PHE A 190 11.23 -14.74 24.04
C PHE A 190 10.53 -15.03 22.71
N GLY A 191 9.85 -16.18 22.59
CA GLY A 191 9.05 -16.50 21.42
C GLY A 191 7.97 -15.44 21.17
N PRO A 192 7.69 -15.12 19.90
CA PRO A 192 6.65 -14.17 19.54
C PRO A 192 5.28 -14.76 19.90
N ASP A 193 4.28 -13.92 20.16
CA ASP A 193 2.87 -14.36 20.17
C ASP A 193 2.37 -14.64 18.75
N ALA A 194 1.14 -15.14 18.61
CA ALA A 194 0.56 -15.50 17.32
C ALA A 194 0.54 -14.33 16.32
N ALA A 195 0.17 -13.13 16.78
CA ALA A 195 0.07 -11.93 15.94
C ALA A 195 1.46 -11.45 15.48
N THR A 196 2.44 -11.42 16.39
CA THR A 196 3.82 -11.06 16.07
C THR A 196 4.45 -12.09 15.14
N PHE A 197 4.16 -13.37 15.34
CA PHE A 197 4.64 -14.42 14.44
C PHE A 197 4.05 -14.28 13.03
N GLU A 198 2.75 -13.98 12.91
CA GLU A 198 2.11 -13.71 11.62
C GLU A 198 2.83 -12.58 10.87
N LEU A 199 3.13 -11.48 11.56
CA LEU A 199 3.86 -10.34 10.99
C LEU A 199 5.28 -10.74 10.57
N LEU A 200 5.99 -11.52 11.39
CA LEU A 200 7.33 -12.02 11.08
C LEU A 200 7.28 -12.90 9.83
N LEU A 201 6.34 -13.84 9.77
CA LEU A 201 6.17 -14.75 8.65
C LEU A 201 5.90 -13.95 7.36
N LYS A 202 4.96 -13.01 7.38
CA LYS A 202 4.68 -12.10 6.25
C LYS A 202 5.93 -11.34 5.78
N LYS A 203 6.74 -10.84 6.71
CA LYS A 203 8.00 -10.16 6.41
C LYS A 203 9.00 -11.11 5.73
N LEU A 204 9.23 -12.29 6.30
CA LEU A 204 10.15 -13.29 5.74
C LEU A 204 9.74 -13.77 4.35
N LEU A 205 8.44 -13.97 4.12
CA LEU A 205 7.89 -14.32 2.81
C LEU A 205 8.11 -13.24 1.76
N SER A 206 8.17 -11.97 2.17
CA SER A 206 8.42 -10.85 1.26
C SER A 206 9.87 -10.88 0.74
N TYR A 207 10.85 -11.26 1.56
CA TYR A 207 12.26 -11.31 1.16
C TYR A 207 12.59 -12.41 0.16
N ASN A 208 11.89 -13.53 0.26
CA ASN A 208 12.13 -14.68 -0.62
C ASN A 208 11.84 -14.36 -2.09
N ASN A 209 11.01 -13.36 -2.38
CA ASN A 209 10.63 -13.04 -3.75
C ASN A 209 11.56 -12.02 -4.44
N HIS A 210 12.27 -11.17 -3.70
CA HIS A 210 13.08 -10.08 -4.29
C HIS A 210 14.56 -10.43 -4.54
N THR A 211 14.99 -11.67 -4.29
CA THR A 211 16.43 -12.01 -4.34
C THR A 211 16.81 -12.67 -5.66
N ARG A 212 17.78 -12.06 -6.35
CA ARG A 212 18.28 -12.49 -7.67
C ARG A 212 19.06 -13.81 -7.63
N HIS A 213 19.59 -14.19 -6.46
CA HIS A 213 20.34 -15.43 -6.27
C HIS A 213 19.42 -16.60 -5.89
N GLU A 214 19.19 -17.50 -6.84
CA GLU A 214 18.27 -18.64 -6.71
C GLU A 214 18.62 -19.57 -5.53
N ILE A 215 19.91 -19.89 -5.34
CA ILE A 215 20.38 -20.77 -4.25
C ILE A 215 20.04 -20.18 -2.88
N SER A 216 20.27 -18.88 -2.69
CA SER A 216 19.94 -18.20 -1.44
C SER A 216 18.43 -18.11 -1.24
N ARG A 217 17.64 -17.98 -2.30
CA ARG A 217 16.17 -18.02 -2.22
C ARG A 217 15.67 -19.37 -1.70
N VAL A 218 16.12 -20.48 -2.30
CA VAL A 218 15.70 -21.83 -1.90
C VAL A 218 16.02 -22.10 -0.43
N LYS A 219 17.26 -21.81 -0.01
CA LYS A 219 17.68 -22.00 1.40
C LYS A 219 16.83 -21.19 2.39
N ARG A 220 16.46 -19.95 2.04
CA ARG A 220 15.61 -19.14 2.91
C ARG A 220 14.19 -19.64 2.97
N GLU A 221 13.66 -20.09 1.84
CA GLU A 221 12.34 -20.72 1.81
C GLU A 221 12.30 -21.97 2.69
N GLU A 222 13.35 -22.80 2.68
CA GLU A 222 13.46 -23.94 3.59
C GLU A 222 13.41 -23.51 5.07
N ILE A 223 14.11 -22.43 5.44
CA ILE A 223 14.09 -21.90 6.81
C ILE A 223 12.68 -21.43 7.19
N VAL A 224 12.01 -20.67 6.32
CA VAL A 224 10.66 -20.14 6.60
C VAL A 224 9.63 -21.27 6.73
N ARG A 225 9.71 -22.28 5.85
CA ARG A 225 8.84 -23.47 5.92
C ARG A 225 9.10 -24.28 7.18
N TRP A 226 10.36 -24.45 7.56
CA TRP A 226 10.75 -25.11 8.80
C TRP A 226 10.20 -24.34 10.01
N LEU A 227 10.41 -23.02 10.07
CA LEU A 227 9.95 -22.18 11.16
C LEU A 227 8.42 -22.28 11.37
N TYR A 228 7.64 -22.24 10.29
CA TYR A 228 6.20 -22.44 10.36
C TYR A 228 5.82 -23.79 11.00
N ARG A 229 6.53 -24.87 10.64
CA ARG A 229 6.26 -26.22 11.16
C ARG A 229 6.59 -26.35 12.64
N GLU A 230 7.70 -25.78 13.07
CA GLU A 230 8.16 -25.85 14.47
C GLU A 230 7.32 -24.99 15.42
N THR A 231 6.77 -23.87 14.95
CA THR A 231 5.90 -23.05 15.79
C THR A 231 4.53 -23.69 15.99
N PRO A 232 3.87 -23.49 17.15
CA PRO A 232 2.54 -24.01 17.42
C PRO A 232 1.41 -23.20 16.74
N TYR A 233 1.74 -22.07 16.12
CA TYR A 233 0.75 -21.15 15.57
C TYR A 233 0.07 -21.73 14.32
N ARG A 234 -1.25 -21.87 14.41
CA ARG A 234 -2.15 -22.27 13.32
C ARG A 234 -3.18 -21.17 13.14
N ASN A 235 -3.92 -21.20 12.03
CA ASN A 235 -4.82 -20.14 11.54
C ASN A 235 -4.11 -19.04 10.75
N LEU A 236 -3.00 -19.39 10.10
CA LEU A 236 -2.24 -18.49 9.26
C LEU A 236 -2.72 -18.53 7.81
N TYR A 237 -3.62 -19.46 7.44
CA TYR A 237 -4.18 -19.57 6.09
C TYR A 237 -4.70 -18.23 5.56
N ASP A 238 -5.65 -17.63 6.27
CA ASP A 238 -6.30 -16.38 5.86
C ASP A 238 -5.43 -15.13 6.03
N ALA A 239 -4.29 -15.26 6.70
CA ALA A 239 -3.30 -14.20 6.79
C ALA A 239 -2.28 -14.26 5.65
N VAL A 240 -1.79 -15.46 5.32
CA VAL A 240 -0.66 -15.68 4.41
C VAL A 240 -1.11 -15.78 2.96
N VAL A 241 -2.15 -16.56 2.69
CA VAL A 241 -2.59 -16.84 1.31
C VAL A 241 -3.11 -15.57 0.60
N PRO A 242 -4.01 -14.77 1.21
CA PRO A 242 -4.45 -13.51 0.60
C PRO A 242 -3.31 -12.51 0.44
N PHE A 243 -2.44 -12.41 1.45
CA PHE A 243 -1.29 -11.51 1.44
C PHE A 243 -0.33 -11.75 0.27
N LEU A 244 -0.06 -13.03 -0.06
CA LEU A 244 0.75 -13.39 -1.21
C LEU A 244 0.01 -13.12 -2.53
N TYR A 245 -1.28 -13.46 -2.59
CA TYR A 245 -2.10 -13.29 -3.79
C TYR A 245 -2.31 -11.82 -4.17
N GLU A 246 -2.61 -10.94 -3.21
CA GLU A 246 -2.82 -9.50 -3.43
C GLU A 246 -1.58 -8.81 -4.00
N ARG A 247 -0.39 -9.33 -3.69
CA ARG A 247 0.88 -8.86 -4.26
C ARG A 247 1.23 -9.48 -5.61
N GLY A 248 0.32 -10.28 -6.17
CA GLY A 248 0.47 -10.90 -7.47
C GLY A 248 1.24 -12.22 -7.46
N PHE A 249 1.66 -12.72 -6.30
CA PHE A 249 2.43 -13.96 -6.19
C PHE A 249 1.51 -15.19 -6.14
N SER A 250 0.65 -15.37 -7.15
CA SER A 250 -0.35 -16.45 -7.17
C SER A 250 0.25 -17.86 -7.09
N ASN A 251 1.40 -18.08 -7.73
CA ASN A 251 2.07 -19.38 -7.69
C ASN A 251 2.64 -19.66 -6.29
N TYR A 252 3.20 -18.64 -5.65
CA TYR A 252 3.73 -18.77 -4.29
C TYR A 252 2.61 -18.92 -3.25
N ALA A 253 1.49 -18.22 -3.45
CA ALA A 253 0.28 -18.42 -2.67
C ALA A 253 -0.25 -19.86 -2.79
N ALA A 254 -0.19 -20.48 -3.98
CA ALA A 254 -0.57 -21.88 -4.18
C ALA A 254 0.34 -22.87 -3.46
N ILE A 255 1.67 -22.61 -3.46
CA ILE A 255 2.64 -23.40 -2.70
C ILE A 255 2.35 -23.31 -1.20
N TRP A 256 2.16 -22.09 -0.67
CA TRP A 256 1.88 -21.89 0.75
C TRP A 256 0.52 -22.43 1.16
N ARG A 257 -0.51 -22.28 0.34
CA ARG A 257 -1.80 -22.96 0.52
C ARG A 257 -1.59 -24.46 0.76
N LYS A 258 -0.84 -25.14 -0.11
CA LYS A 258 -0.59 -26.58 0.03
C LYS A 258 0.08 -26.89 1.37
N ILE A 259 1.12 -26.14 1.73
CA ILE A 259 1.83 -26.32 3.00
C ILE A 259 0.89 -26.15 4.21
N LEU A 260 0.05 -25.11 4.20
CA LEU A 260 -0.89 -24.82 5.28
C LEU A 260 -1.94 -25.94 5.40
N VAL A 261 -2.54 -26.34 4.28
CA VAL A 261 -3.51 -27.45 4.22
C VAL A 261 -2.90 -28.76 4.71
N ASP A 262 -1.69 -29.10 4.25
CA ASP A 262 -0.97 -30.31 4.65
C ASP A 262 -0.67 -30.34 6.17
N ASN A 263 -0.64 -29.17 6.83
CA ASN A 263 -0.45 -29.02 8.28
C ASN A 263 -1.77 -28.76 9.04
N GLY A 264 -2.93 -28.96 8.41
CA GLY A 264 -4.25 -28.80 9.03
C GLY A 264 -4.69 -27.34 9.23
N ASP A 265 -3.97 -26.37 8.66
CA ASP A 265 -4.31 -24.95 8.70
C ASP A 265 -5.20 -24.63 7.50
N LEU A 266 -6.50 -24.46 7.76
CA LEU A 266 -7.55 -24.32 6.76
C LEU A 266 -8.17 -22.91 6.84
N PRO A 267 -8.77 -22.40 5.75
CA PRO A 267 -9.43 -21.09 5.78
C PRO A 267 -10.61 -21.09 6.76
N ARG A 268 -10.77 -19.98 7.48
CA ARG A 268 -11.82 -19.74 8.48
C ARG A 268 -12.65 -18.50 8.21
N SER A 269 -12.23 -17.67 7.27
CA SER A 269 -12.83 -16.40 6.90
C SER A 269 -12.95 -16.25 5.39
N HIS A 270 -13.57 -15.16 4.95
CA HIS A 270 -13.73 -14.84 3.53
C HIS A 270 -12.47 -14.24 2.89
N ALA A 271 -11.40 -14.00 3.65
CA ALA A 271 -10.19 -13.32 3.17
C ALA A 271 -9.55 -14.03 1.96
N SER A 272 -9.55 -15.37 1.99
CA SER A 272 -8.97 -16.20 0.92
C SER A 272 -9.91 -16.49 -0.25
N ARG A 273 -11.15 -16.00 -0.22
CA ARG A 273 -12.19 -16.33 -1.22
C ARG A 273 -11.74 -15.99 -2.65
N THR A 274 -11.20 -14.81 -2.89
CA THR A 274 -10.78 -14.36 -4.23
C THR A 274 -9.69 -15.25 -4.80
N PHE A 275 -8.74 -15.67 -3.97
CA PHE A 275 -7.69 -16.61 -4.38
C PHE A 275 -8.24 -18.01 -4.68
N LEU A 276 -9.18 -18.51 -3.87
CA LEU A 276 -9.81 -19.82 -4.09
C LEU A 276 -10.64 -19.83 -5.37
N GLN A 277 -11.37 -18.74 -5.64
CA GLN A 277 -12.04 -18.52 -6.93
C GLN A 277 -11.04 -18.51 -8.08
N PHE A 278 -9.88 -17.88 -7.90
CA PHE A 278 -8.82 -17.84 -8.91
C PHE A 278 -8.31 -19.24 -9.22
N LEU A 279 -7.96 -20.03 -8.20
CA LEU A 279 -7.52 -21.41 -8.39
C LEU A 279 -8.56 -22.24 -9.12
N SER A 280 -9.83 -22.20 -8.70
CA SER A 280 -10.88 -23.00 -9.37
C SER A 280 -11.11 -22.60 -10.82
N THR A 281 -10.79 -21.36 -11.20
CA THR A 281 -11.04 -20.83 -12.54
C THR A 281 -9.87 -21.06 -13.49
N TYR A 282 -8.68 -20.66 -13.04
CA TYR A 282 -7.49 -20.54 -13.86
C TYR A 282 -6.52 -21.71 -13.64
N GLU A 283 -6.65 -22.43 -12.52
CA GLU A 283 -5.81 -23.59 -12.19
C GLU A 283 -6.66 -24.81 -11.77
N PRO A 284 -7.60 -25.29 -12.61
CA PRO A 284 -8.56 -26.32 -12.22
C PRO A 284 -7.92 -27.69 -11.91
N LYS A 285 -6.64 -27.87 -12.26
CA LYS A 285 -5.85 -29.06 -11.89
C LYS A 285 -5.57 -29.11 -10.38
N ILE A 286 -5.62 -27.97 -9.70
CA ILE A 286 -5.41 -27.87 -8.26
C ILE A 286 -6.72 -28.15 -7.55
N GLN A 287 -6.80 -29.29 -6.86
CA GLN A 287 -7.99 -29.67 -6.10
C GLN A 287 -8.14 -28.84 -4.82
N LEU A 288 -9.37 -28.38 -4.57
CA LEU A 288 -9.77 -27.70 -3.35
C LEU A 288 -10.28 -28.69 -2.31
N THR A 289 -9.94 -28.47 -1.05
CA THR A 289 -10.50 -29.21 0.09
C THR A 289 -11.97 -28.81 0.32
N LYS A 290 -12.70 -29.62 1.09
CA LYS A 290 -14.12 -29.34 1.39
C LYS A 290 -14.32 -27.96 2.05
N THR A 291 -13.45 -27.57 2.98
CA THR A 291 -13.52 -26.27 3.67
C THR A 291 -13.25 -25.11 2.71
N GLU A 292 -12.28 -25.26 1.81
CA GLU A 292 -11.99 -24.26 0.79
C GLU A 292 -13.11 -24.10 -0.23
N ILE A 293 -13.78 -25.19 -0.61
CA ILE A 293 -14.96 -25.15 -1.47
C ILE A 293 -16.08 -24.33 -0.80
N VAL A 294 -16.33 -24.57 0.49
CA VAL A 294 -17.31 -23.78 1.26
C VAL A 294 -16.93 -22.30 1.23
N VAL A 295 -15.69 -21.94 1.58
CA VAL A 295 -15.25 -20.53 1.62
C VAL A 295 -15.30 -19.85 0.25
N ARG A 296 -14.99 -20.57 -0.83
CA ARG A 296 -15.11 -20.08 -2.22
C ARG A 296 -16.55 -19.70 -2.55
N ASP A 297 -17.49 -20.58 -2.17
CA ASP A 297 -18.91 -20.49 -2.53
C ASP A 297 -19.73 -19.61 -1.59
N LEU A 298 -19.16 -19.21 -0.44
CA LEU A 298 -19.78 -18.21 0.44
C LEU A 298 -20.07 -16.94 -0.34
N LYS A 299 -21.35 -16.62 -0.54
CA LYS A 299 -21.75 -15.32 -1.09
C LYS A 299 -21.32 -14.23 -0.13
N SER A 300 -20.76 -13.14 -0.65
CA SER A 300 -20.44 -11.98 0.20
C SER A 300 -21.75 -11.48 0.84
N PRO A 301 -21.80 -11.25 2.15
CA PRO A 301 -22.96 -10.63 2.78
C PRO A 301 -22.98 -9.13 2.42
N SER A 302 -23.32 -8.82 1.16
CA SER A 302 -23.62 -7.46 0.73
C SER A 302 -24.64 -7.46 -0.41
N LEU A 303 -25.84 -6.99 -0.06
CA LEU A 303 -26.76 -6.15 -0.84
C LEU A 303 -27.28 -6.77 -2.16
N GLN A 304 -28.39 -7.49 -2.04
CA GLN A 304 -29.36 -7.60 -3.13
C GLN A 304 -29.77 -6.18 -3.56
N SER A 305 -29.22 -5.73 -4.69
CA SER A 305 -29.75 -4.60 -5.43
C SER A 305 -31.00 -5.09 -6.14
N GLY A 306 -32.10 -4.36 -5.96
CA GLY A 306 -33.45 -4.81 -6.27
C GLY A 306 -33.67 -5.25 -7.72
N GLN A 307 -34.35 -6.38 -7.84
CA GLN A 307 -35.53 -6.63 -8.68
C GLN A 307 -35.86 -8.12 -8.53
N GLY A 308 -36.96 -8.44 -7.87
CA GLY A 308 -37.43 -9.82 -7.65
C GLY A 308 -37.93 -10.04 -6.22
N GLU A 309 -39.24 -10.25 -6.11
CA GLU A 309 -40.09 -10.47 -4.94
C GLU A 309 -39.43 -11.10 -3.70
N ILE A 310 -39.52 -10.39 -2.58
CA ILE A 310 -39.02 -10.79 -1.26
C ILE A 310 -40.10 -11.62 -0.56
N ASN A 311 -39.86 -12.92 -0.42
CA ASN A 311 -40.36 -13.71 0.70
C ASN A 311 -39.14 -14.16 1.52
N GLY A 312 -38.97 -13.55 2.69
CA GLY A 312 -37.86 -13.82 3.60
C GLY A 312 -37.83 -12.84 4.76
N GLN A 313 -38.59 -13.18 5.80
CA GLN A 313 -38.86 -12.38 7.00
C GLN A 313 -37.61 -12.11 7.84
N GLY A 314 -37.48 -10.89 8.39
CA GLY A 314 -36.76 -10.66 9.65
C GLY A 314 -35.84 -9.43 9.74
N GLN A 315 -35.13 -9.02 8.68
CA GLN A 315 -34.02 -8.06 8.84
C GLN A 315 -34.19 -6.68 8.17
N ASN A 316 -35.30 -6.44 7.48
CA ASN A 316 -35.55 -5.17 6.77
C ASN A 316 -36.75 -4.37 7.29
N MET A 317 -37.32 -4.73 8.45
CA MET A 317 -38.58 -4.15 8.90
C MET A 317 -38.40 -2.71 9.42
N ARG A 318 -37.31 -2.39 10.13
CA ARG A 318 -37.08 -1.03 10.67
C ARG A 318 -36.69 0.01 9.62
N TYR A 319 -35.88 -0.39 8.62
CA TYR A 319 -35.53 0.46 7.46
C TYR A 319 -36.76 0.76 6.60
N LEU A 320 -37.59 -0.25 6.33
CA LEU A 320 -38.88 -0.07 5.66
C LEU A 320 -39.84 0.77 6.49
N ILE A 321 -39.91 0.59 7.81
CA ILE A 321 -40.75 1.40 8.70
C ILE A 321 -40.31 2.88 8.70
N ASN A 322 -39.00 3.19 8.76
CA ASN A 322 -38.53 4.58 8.69
C ASN A 322 -38.81 5.21 7.32
N LYS A 323 -38.60 4.46 6.23
CA LYS A 323 -38.82 4.95 4.86
C LYS A 323 -40.31 5.12 4.52
N VAL A 324 -41.15 4.17 4.96
CA VAL A 324 -42.61 4.22 4.76
C VAL A 324 -43.23 5.26 5.67
N HIS A 325 -42.81 5.41 6.93
CA HIS A 325 -43.31 6.48 7.81
C HIS A 325 -42.90 7.89 7.37
N GLY A 326 -41.70 8.06 6.78
CA GLY A 326 -41.30 9.35 6.18
C GLY A 326 -42.19 9.76 5.00
N GLN A 327 -42.51 8.82 4.10
CA GLN A 327 -43.35 9.08 2.93
C GLN A 327 -44.84 9.21 3.25
N THR A 328 -45.36 8.51 4.27
CA THR A 328 -46.80 8.54 4.61
C THR A 328 -47.19 9.76 5.49
N PHE A 329 -46.25 10.36 6.23
CA PHE A 329 -46.53 11.48 7.15
C PHE A 329 -45.89 12.82 6.76
N GLY A 330 -45.24 12.93 5.59
CA GLY A 330 -44.61 14.18 5.15
C GLY A 330 -43.45 14.64 6.02
N ILE A 331 -42.79 13.70 6.72
CA ILE A 331 -41.61 13.97 7.55
C ILE A 331 -40.39 13.67 6.69
N GLU A 332 -39.62 14.71 6.34
CA GLU A 332 -38.32 14.54 5.66
C GLU A 332 -37.42 13.58 6.45
N GLU A 333 -36.71 12.68 5.75
CA GLU A 333 -35.75 11.76 6.36
C GLU A 333 -34.82 12.56 7.29
N LYS A 334 -34.80 12.23 8.59
CA LYS A 334 -33.98 12.97 9.56
C LYS A 334 -32.52 12.96 9.10
N ALA A 335 -32.02 14.13 8.69
CA ALA A 335 -30.63 14.33 8.32
C ALA A 335 -29.71 13.83 9.45
N TYR A 336 -28.67 13.09 9.08
CA TYR A 336 -27.64 12.64 10.00
C TYR A 336 -27.07 13.84 10.77
N ASN A 337 -27.11 13.80 12.10
CA ASN A 337 -26.49 14.83 12.92
C ASN A 337 -24.99 14.53 13.04
N ASP A 338 -24.20 15.29 12.30
CA ASP A 338 -22.76 15.09 12.20
C ASP A 338 -22.01 15.34 13.51
N GLU A 339 -22.50 16.24 14.37
CA GLU A 339 -21.89 16.47 15.70
C GLU A 339 -22.03 15.25 16.61
N LEU A 340 -23.20 14.59 16.58
CA LEU A 340 -23.42 13.35 17.33
C LEU A 340 -22.55 12.22 16.78
N GLY A 341 -22.44 12.13 15.45
CA GLY A 341 -21.54 11.21 14.77
C GLY A 341 -20.07 11.39 15.16
N ALA A 342 -19.60 12.64 15.16
CA ALA A 342 -18.25 13.01 15.57
C ALA A 342 -17.95 12.57 17.00
N ARG A 343 -18.88 12.76 17.94
CA ARG A 343 -18.72 12.30 19.33
C ARG A 343 -18.63 10.78 19.44
N TRP A 344 -19.40 10.04 18.64
CA TRP A 344 -19.33 8.59 18.61
C TRP A 344 -17.99 8.11 18.05
N PHE A 345 -17.52 8.72 16.96
CA PHE A 345 -16.22 8.39 16.41
C PHE A 345 -15.07 8.79 17.34
N ALA A 346 -15.14 9.92 18.05
CA ALA A 346 -14.11 10.35 18.99
C ALA A 346 -14.01 9.47 20.26
N SER A 347 -15.07 8.72 20.58
CA SER A 347 -15.15 7.89 21.79
C SER A 347 -14.20 6.69 21.75
N THR A 348 -13.11 6.73 22.51
CA THR A 348 -12.06 5.69 22.54
C THR A 348 -12.49 4.39 23.22
N TRP A 349 -13.46 4.44 24.13
CA TRP A 349 -14.05 3.28 24.82
C TRP A 349 -14.90 2.37 23.91
N VAL A 350 -15.24 2.84 22.70
CA VAL A 350 -16.03 2.10 21.70
C VAL A 350 -15.19 1.88 20.45
N SER A 351 -15.22 0.68 19.88
CA SER A 351 -14.47 0.38 18.65
C SER A 351 -15.08 1.11 17.44
N LEU A 352 -14.24 1.50 16.47
CA LEU A 352 -14.71 2.10 15.22
C LEU A 352 -15.68 1.18 14.47
N ASP A 353 -15.46 -0.14 14.55
CA ASP A 353 -16.34 -1.15 13.93
C ASP A 353 -17.76 -1.09 14.50
N PHE A 354 -17.90 -1.00 15.83
CA PHE A 354 -19.19 -0.88 16.49
C PHE A 354 -19.92 0.41 16.11
N VAL A 355 -19.19 1.53 15.98
CA VAL A 355 -19.79 2.81 15.57
C VAL A 355 -20.31 2.73 14.13
N ILE A 356 -19.54 2.16 13.20
CA ILE A 356 -19.94 1.97 11.80
C ILE A 356 -21.19 1.08 11.70
N ASP A 357 -21.21 -0.04 12.44
CA ASP A 357 -22.36 -0.94 12.46
C ASP A 357 -23.60 -0.27 13.09
N SER A 358 -23.41 0.57 14.10
CA SER A 358 -24.50 1.34 14.73
C SER A 358 -25.10 2.38 13.78
N ILE A 359 -24.26 3.12 13.04
CA ILE A 359 -24.71 4.09 12.02
C ILE A 359 -25.49 3.37 10.91
N ARG A 360 -24.99 2.21 10.47
CA ARG A 360 -25.67 1.35 9.51
C ARG A 360 -27.02 0.85 10.04
N PHE A 361 -27.07 0.39 11.28
CA PHE A 361 -28.30 -0.10 11.92
C PHE A 361 -29.37 1.00 12.04
N LEU A 362 -28.93 2.25 12.25
CA LEU A 362 -29.81 3.41 12.31
C LEU A 362 -30.28 3.91 10.94
N GLY A 363 -29.72 3.38 9.85
CA GLY A 363 -30.17 3.62 8.48
C GLY A 363 -29.64 4.90 7.85
N PHE A 364 -28.55 5.49 8.36
CA PHE A 364 -27.93 6.67 7.76
C PHE A 364 -27.15 6.29 6.49
N THR A 365 -27.31 7.09 5.44
CA THR A 365 -26.68 6.86 4.12
C THR A 365 -25.36 7.60 3.93
N SER A 366 -25.03 8.55 4.81
CA SER A 366 -23.77 9.29 4.77
C SER A 366 -23.38 9.84 6.14
N ILE A 367 -22.08 10.01 6.35
CA ILE A 367 -21.51 10.81 7.45
C ILE A 367 -21.09 12.20 6.94
N GLY A 368 -21.01 13.18 7.85
CA GLY A 368 -20.50 14.50 7.54
C GLY A 368 -19.00 14.66 7.87
N PRO A 369 -18.45 15.87 7.65
CA PRO A 369 -17.02 16.13 7.75
C PRO A 369 -16.44 16.03 9.18
N LEU A 370 -17.20 16.37 10.23
CA LEU A 370 -16.75 16.26 11.62
C LEU A 370 -16.66 14.81 12.08
N SER A 371 -17.62 13.99 11.66
CA SER A 371 -17.56 12.54 11.87
C SER A 371 -16.36 11.92 11.18
N LEU A 372 -16.08 12.35 9.94
CA LEU A 372 -14.92 11.89 9.18
C LEU A 372 -13.60 12.34 9.84
N GLN A 373 -13.50 13.59 10.30
CA GLN A 373 -12.33 14.08 11.04
C GLN A 373 -12.07 13.23 12.30
N SER A 374 -13.11 12.99 13.09
CA SER A 374 -13.02 12.21 14.33
C SER A 374 -12.62 10.74 14.08
N LEU A 375 -13.11 10.16 12.99
CA LEU A 375 -12.70 8.83 12.53
C LEU A 375 -11.24 8.82 12.08
N ALA A 376 -10.82 9.82 11.29
CA ALA A 376 -9.49 9.91 10.73
C ALA A 376 -8.42 10.13 11.82
N LEU A 377 -8.71 10.95 12.83
CA LEU A 377 -7.84 11.19 13.99
C LEU A 377 -7.56 9.92 14.83
N ARG A 378 -8.40 8.88 14.72
CA ARG A 378 -8.20 7.60 15.41
C ARG A 378 -7.37 6.59 14.64
N GLU A 379 -7.11 6.82 13.36
CA GLU A 379 -6.25 5.96 12.55
C GLU A 379 -4.82 6.51 12.53
N SER A 380 -3.83 5.62 12.60
CA SER A 380 -2.43 6.00 12.76
C SER A 380 -1.69 6.33 11.45
N ASN A 381 -2.32 6.08 10.29
CA ASN A 381 -1.72 6.33 8.98
C ASN A 381 -2.78 6.36 7.86
N THR A 382 -2.35 6.82 6.68
CA THR A 382 -3.16 6.91 5.45
C THR A 382 -3.85 5.58 5.09
N LYS A 383 -3.17 4.44 5.29
CA LYS A 383 -3.75 3.10 5.02
C LYS A 383 -4.90 2.78 5.95
N GLY A 384 -4.80 3.15 7.22
CA GLY A 384 -5.85 3.00 8.22
C GLY A 384 -7.10 3.80 7.83
N ILE A 385 -6.91 5.05 7.41
CA ILE A 385 -8.00 5.93 6.97
C ILE A 385 -8.69 5.39 5.70
N ILE A 386 -7.93 5.00 4.67
CA ILE A 386 -8.50 4.34 3.48
C ILE A 386 -9.28 3.09 3.87
N ARG A 387 -8.73 2.26 4.75
CA ARG A 387 -9.41 1.03 5.21
C ARG A 387 -10.77 1.36 5.83
N ARG A 388 -10.86 2.41 6.66
CA ARG A 388 -12.12 2.85 7.29
C ARG A 388 -13.09 3.49 6.29
N ILE A 389 -12.59 4.30 5.35
CA ILE A 389 -13.40 4.83 4.23
C ILE A 389 -14.01 3.67 3.43
N ASN A 390 -13.19 2.69 3.04
CA ASN A 390 -13.67 1.50 2.32
C ASN A 390 -14.67 0.68 3.15
N GLN A 391 -14.53 0.66 4.48
CA GLN A 391 -15.48 -0.02 5.37
C GLN A 391 -16.83 0.70 5.40
N LEU A 392 -16.84 2.03 5.51
CA LEU A 392 -18.05 2.86 5.41
C LEU A 392 -18.75 2.63 4.06
N GLU A 393 -18.00 2.68 2.96
CA GLU A 393 -18.55 2.46 1.62
C GLU A 393 -19.09 1.04 1.44
N LYS A 394 -18.42 0.01 2.00
CA LYS A 394 -18.95 -1.37 2.04
C LYS A 394 -20.22 -1.49 2.88
N ALA A 395 -20.37 -0.69 3.93
CA ALA A 395 -21.57 -0.61 4.76
C ALA A 395 -22.71 0.21 4.11
N GLY A 396 -22.47 0.84 2.94
CA GLY A 396 -23.44 1.69 2.25
C GLY A 396 -23.51 3.12 2.79
N ILE A 397 -22.48 3.55 3.52
CA ILE A 397 -22.39 4.88 4.14
C ILE A 397 -21.38 5.73 3.34
N GLY A 398 -21.87 6.80 2.71
CA GLY A 398 -21.04 7.76 1.98
C GLY A 398 -20.34 8.78 2.89
N LEU A 399 -19.33 9.49 2.36
CA LEU A 399 -18.60 10.56 3.07
C LEU A 399 -19.20 11.97 2.88
N GLY A 400 -20.35 12.07 2.21
CA GLY A 400 -20.90 13.37 1.76
C GLY A 400 -20.10 13.98 0.60
N THR A 401 -20.38 15.25 0.31
CA THR A 401 -19.80 16.01 -0.83
C THR A 401 -18.97 17.23 -0.39
N SER A 402 -18.54 17.29 0.88
CA SER A 402 -17.75 18.41 1.39
C SER A 402 -16.34 18.43 0.80
N THR A 403 -15.81 19.63 0.58
CA THR A 403 -14.42 19.88 0.16
C THR A 403 -13.45 19.22 1.12
N TYR A 404 -13.75 19.28 2.41
CA TYR A 404 -12.98 18.62 3.47
C TYR A 404 -12.93 17.10 3.28
N ALA A 405 -14.09 16.45 3.06
CA ALA A 405 -14.15 14.99 2.87
C ALA A 405 -13.44 14.55 1.58
N SER A 406 -13.59 15.33 0.50
CA SER A 406 -12.87 15.11 -0.76
C SER A 406 -11.35 15.22 -0.58
N ALA A 407 -10.87 16.22 0.16
CA ALA A 407 -9.45 16.40 0.44
C ALA A 407 -8.88 15.23 1.25
N ILE A 408 -9.55 14.81 2.33
CA ILE A 408 -9.14 13.65 3.13
C ILE A 408 -9.08 12.38 2.27
N ARG A 409 -10.14 12.09 1.48
CA ARG A 409 -10.18 10.90 0.63
C ARG A 409 -9.01 10.91 -0.38
N ASN A 410 -8.78 12.03 -1.04
CA ASN A 410 -7.75 12.14 -2.09
C ASN A 410 -6.34 12.04 -1.52
N TRP A 411 -6.03 12.72 -0.41
CA TRP A 411 -4.70 12.65 0.20
C TRP A 411 -4.43 11.32 0.88
N ALA A 412 -5.46 10.70 1.47
CA ALA A 412 -5.36 9.33 1.94
C ALA A 412 -5.00 8.40 0.78
N ALA A 413 -5.75 8.44 -0.32
CA ALA A 413 -5.52 7.64 -1.53
C ALA A 413 -4.12 7.88 -2.16
N ALA A 414 -3.66 9.13 -2.16
CA ALA A 414 -2.33 9.51 -2.64
C ALA A 414 -1.17 9.16 -1.68
N SER A 415 -1.48 8.58 -0.51
CA SER A 415 -0.49 8.33 0.56
C SER A 415 0.29 9.58 1.00
N ASN A 416 -0.35 10.75 0.94
CA ASN A 416 0.24 12.03 1.33
C ASN A 416 0.03 12.26 2.83
N GLU A 417 0.89 11.64 3.65
CA GLU A 417 0.80 11.69 5.12
C GLU A 417 0.94 13.12 5.65
N ASP A 418 1.82 13.92 5.06
CA ASP A 418 2.08 15.30 5.49
C ASP A 418 0.84 16.19 5.40
N MET A 419 0.17 16.22 4.23
CA MET A 419 -1.05 17.01 4.05
C MET A 419 -2.20 16.52 4.92
N LEU A 420 -2.31 15.21 5.05
CA LEU A 420 -3.36 14.59 5.83
C LEU A 420 -3.18 14.85 7.33
N GLN A 421 -1.93 14.88 7.82
CA GLN A 421 -1.66 15.31 9.19
C GLN A 421 -1.95 16.80 9.38
N GLN A 422 -1.55 17.65 8.42
CA GLN A 422 -1.78 19.09 8.48
C GLN A 422 -3.28 19.44 8.51
N ILE A 423 -4.13 18.78 7.73
CA ILE A 423 -5.58 19.05 7.75
C ILE A 423 -6.27 18.55 9.00
N LEU A 424 -5.82 17.41 9.55
CA LEU A 424 -6.43 16.84 10.75
C LEU A 424 -6.04 17.60 12.03
N GLN A 425 -4.84 18.18 12.05
CA GLN A 425 -4.33 18.99 13.17
C GLN A 425 -4.58 20.49 12.98
N SER A 426 -5.27 20.88 11.90
CA SER A 426 -5.61 22.28 11.66
C SER A 426 -6.70 22.75 12.61
N ASP A 427 -6.56 23.99 13.11
CA ASP A 427 -7.61 24.68 13.87
C ASP A 427 -8.77 25.16 12.97
N MET A 428 -8.66 25.00 11.64
CA MET A 428 -9.74 25.33 10.72
C MET A 428 -10.89 24.33 10.84
N HIS A 429 -12.07 24.82 11.19
CA HIS A 429 -13.29 24.02 11.20
C HIS A 429 -13.61 23.48 9.79
N PRO A 430 -14.05 22.22 9.62
CA PRO A 430 -14.31 21.65 8.31
C PRO A 430 -15.26 22.45 7.40
N ASP A 431 -16.22 23.17 7.98
CA ASP A 431 -17.17 24.01 7.23
C ASP A 431 -16.49 25.20 6.52
N VAL A 432 -15.33 25.65 7.01
CA VAL A 432 -14.52 26.71 6.35
C VAL A 432 -14.14 26.27 4.93
N TYR A 433 -13.96 24.97 4.71
CA TYR A 433 -13.61 24.42 3.40
C TYR A 433 -14.76 24.44 2.40
N ASP A 434 -16.01 24.64 2.84
CA ASP A 434 -17.17 24.71 1.96
C ASP A 434 -17.73 26.13 1.83
N ASP A 435 -17.38 27.04 2.73
CA ASP A 435 -17.81 28.45 2.68
C ASP A 435 -16.82 29.34 1.92
N GLY A 436 -17.18 29.70 0.69
CA GLY A 436 -16.37 30.58 -0.17
C GLY A 436 -16.14 32.01 0.34
N TYR A 437 -16.91 32.49 1.32
CA TYR A 437 -16.63 33.76 2.01
C TYR A 437 -15.54 33.55 3.07
N LEU A 438 -15.68 32.55 3.93
CA LEU A 438 -14.67 32.21 4.94
C LEU A 438 -13.33 31.86 4.30
N GLN A 439 -13.34 31.09 3.20
CA GLN A 439 -12.11 30.81 2.44
C GLN A 439 -11.38 32.08 2.00
N ARG A 440 -12.12 33.08 1.48
CA ARG A 440 -11.52 34.34 1.02
C ARG A 440 -10.94 35.14 2.17
N HIS A 441 -11.61 35.15 3.32
CA HIS A 441 -11.09 35.77 4.53
C HIS A 441 -9.80 35.09 5.01
N VAL A 442 -9.82 33.76 5.13
CA VAL A 442 -8.65 32.96 5.54
C VAL A 442 -7.48 33.11 4.56
N PHE A 443 -7.74 33.13 3.25
CA PHE A 443 -6.69 33.40 2.25
C PHE A 443 -6.08 34.80 2.41
N GLY A 444 -6.91 35.83 2.64
CA GLY A 444 -6.44 37.20 2.84
C GLY A 444 -5.63 37.36 4.13
N GLU A 445 -6.10 36.76 5.21
CA GLU A 445 -5.42 36.75 6.50
C GLU A 445 -4.08 36.02 6.41
N ALA A 446 -4.06 34.80 5.88
CA ALA A 446 -2.84 34.00 5.71
C ALA A 446 -1.78 34.70 4.83
N LEU A 447 -2.20 35.42 3.78
CA LEU A 447 -1.29 36.23 2.96
C LEU A 447 -0.72 37.43 3.73
N SER A 448 -1.52 38.04 4.61
CA SER A 448 -1.10 39.21 5.40
C SER A 448 -0.19 38.85 6.57
N THR A 449 -0.40 37.69 7.19
CA THR A 449 0.37 37.19 8.34
C THR A 449 1.57 36.34 7.93
N GLY A 450 1.65 35.93 6.65
CA GLY A 450 2.70 35.06 6.15
C GLY A 450 2.52 33.58 6.52
N ASP A 451 1.31 33.17 6.92
CA ASP A 451 0.99 31.77 7.21
C ASP A 451 0.80 30.96 5.92
N TRP A 452 1.93 30.59 5.31
CA TRP A 452 1.97 29.77 4.10
C TRP A 452 1.38 28.37 4.31
N SER A 453 1.29 27.89 5.56
CA SER A 453 0.79 26.55 5.87
C SER A 453 -0.72 26.49 5.70
N GLN A 454 -1.46 27.44 6.28
CA GLN A 454 -2.91 27.57 6.11
C GLN A 454 -3.28 27.88 4.66
N TYR A 455 -2.52 28.78 4.01
CA TYR A 455 -2.71 29.10 2.61
C TYR A 455 -2.58 27.85 1.72
N ARG A 456 -1.48 27.09 1.89
CA ARG A 456 -1.22 25.88 1.11
C ARG A 456 -2.30 24.83 1.36
N LEU A 457 -2.69 24.63 2.61
CA LEU A 457 -3.68 23.63 3.00
C LEU A 457 -5.05 23.89 2.35
N LEU A 458 -5.52 25.15 2.40
CA LEU A 458 -6.79 25.54 1.79
C LEU A 458 -6.75 25.48 0.27
N PHE A 459 -5.63 25.89 -0.33
CA PHE A 459 -5.42 25.84 -1.77
C PHE A 459 -5.42 24.41 -2.32
N GLU A 460 -4.69 23.50 -1.68
CA GLU A 460 -4.59 22.10 -2.08
C GLU A 460 -5.92 21.34 -1.87
N ALA A 461 -6.67 21.65 -0.80
CA ALA A 461 -8.01 21.10 -0.60
C ALA A 461 -8.95 21.50 -1.75
N ARG A 462 -8.86 22.75 -2.20
CA ARG A 462 -9.64 23.25 -3.34
C ARG A 462 -9.22 22.63 -4.66
N ILE A 463 -7.91 22.44 -4.90
CA ILE A 463 -7.42 21.69 -6.06
C ILE A 463 -7.96 20.26 -6.06
N SER A 464 -8.00 19.62 -4.90
CA SER A 464 -8.51 18.25 -4.74
C SER A 464 -9.98 18.14 -5.15
N LEU A 465 -10.83 19.06 -4.69
CA LEU A 465 -12.24 19.14 -5.11
C LEU A 465 -12.37 19.40 -6.61
N LEU A 466 -11.66 20.41 -7.14
CA LEU A 466 -11.73 20.76 -8.56
C LEU A 466 -11.29 19.59 -9.45
N THR A 467 -10.25 18.86 -9.05
CA THR A 467 -9.77 17.67 -9.76
C THR A 467 -10.85 16.58 -9.80
N GLN A 468 -11.55 16.34 -8.68
CA GLN A 468 -12.66 15.38 -8.63
C GLN A 468 -13.82 15.81 -9.53
N LEU A 469 -14.23 17.07 -9.47
CA LEU A 469 -15.32 17.61 -10.31
C LEU A 469 -14.96 17.56 -11.80
N ILE A 470 -13.73 17.93 -12.16
CA ILE A 470 -13.24 17.82 -13.53
C ILE A 470 -13.23 16.36 -13.99
N THR A 471 -12.84 15.42 -13.13
CA THR A 471 -12.83 13.99 -13.44
C THR A 471 -14.24 13.46 -13.69
N GLU A 472 -15.20 13.76 -12.82
CA GLU A 472 -16.60 13.37 -12.97
C GLU A 472 -17.21 13.98 -14.25
N ALA A 473 -17.06 15.29 -14.44
CA ALA A 473 -17.56 16.01 -15.60
C ALA A 473 -16.95 15.48 -16.91
N SER A 474 -15.63 15.23 -16.96
CA SER A 474 -14.97 14.69 -18.16
C SER A 474 -15.52 13.30 -18.52
N ASN A 475 -15.71 12.43 -17.52
CA ASN A 475 -16.26 11.10 -17.73
C ASN A 475 -17.73 11.15 -18.17
N GLN A 476 -18.55 12.04 -17.60
CA GLN A 476 -19.94 12.22 -18.04
C GLN A 476 -20.04 12.78 -19.46
N LEU A 477 -19.27 13.83 -19.77
CA LEU A 477 -19.21 14.42 -21.11
C LEU A 477 -18.76 13.39 -22.15
N LEU A 478 -17.78 12.54 -21.82
CA LEU A 478 -17.36 11.45 -22.69
C LEU A 478 -18.52 10.49 -23.02
N ILE A 479 -19.31 10.09 -22.02
CA ILE A 479 -20.48 9.21 -22.23
C ILE A 479 -21.52 9.89 -23.12
N ILE A 480 -21.79 11.18 -22.91
CA ILE A 480 -22.73 11.97 -23.73
C ILE A 480 -22.22 12.06 -25.17
N CYS A 481 -20.94 12.39 -25.37
CA CYS A 481 -20.33 12.49 -26.70
C CYS A 481 -20.29 11.15 -27.44
N LEU A 482 -20.09 10.04 -26.71
CA LEU A 482 -20.26 8.69 -27.26
C LEU A 482 -21.69 8.48 -27.75
N GLY A 483 -22.70 8.79 -26.94
CA GLY A 483 -24.11 8.68 -27.35
C GLY A 483 -24.46 9.51 -28.59
N ALA A 484 -23.86 10.69 -28.74
CA ALA A 484 -24.03 11.57 -29.90
C ALA A 484 -23.13 11.20 -31.10
N ASN A 485 -22.28 10.17 -30.99
CA ASN A 485 -21.28 9.75 -31.99
C ASN A 485 -20.37 10.90 -32.49
N ASN A 486 -20.04 11.86 -31.62
CA ASN A 486 -19.21 13.03 -31.99
C ASN A 486 -17.72 12.71 -31.87
N GLN A 487 -17.16 12.11 -32.92
CA GLN A 487 -15.77 11.63 -32.97
C GLN A 487 -14.70 12.70 -32.63
N PRO A 488 -14.77 13.94 -33.16
CA PRO A 488 -13.81 15.00 -32.81
C PRO A 488 -13.81 15.34 -31.31
N LEU A 489 -14.98 15.43 -30.69
CA LEU A 489 -15.09 15.74 -29.26
C LEU A 489 -14.62 14.58 -28.39
N ILE A 490 -14.95 13.33 -28.74
CA ILE A 490 -14.47 12.14 -28.03
C ILE A 490 -12.94 12.13 -27.98
N THR A 491 -12.29 12.38 -29.12
CA THR A 491 -10.82 12.44 -29.20
C THR A 491 -10.26 13.55 -28.33
N LYS A 492 -10.81 14.77 -28.42
CA LYS A 492 -10.37 15.91 -27.61
C LYS A 492 -10.49 15.67 -26.12
N ILE A 493 -11.60 15.05 -25.67
CA ILE A 493 -11.81 14.74 -24.26
C ILE A 493 -10.78 13.71 -23.78
N ILE A 494 -10.58 12.61 -24.50
CA ILE A 494 -9.62 11.58 -24.11
C ILE A 494 -8.18 12.11 -24.14
N ASP A 495 -7.80 12.89 -25.16
CA ASP A 495 -6.47 13.51 -25.23
C ASP A 495 -6.25 14.48 -24.06
N ALA A 496 -7.27 15.28 -23.71
CA ALA A 496 -7.20 16.15 -22.54
C ALA A 496 -7.10 15.35 -21.24
N MET A 497 -7.82 14.23 -21.11
CA MET A 497 -7.72 13.35 -19.95
C MET A 497 -6.33 12.73 -19.83
N GLN A 498 -5.77 12.25 -20.94
CA GLN A 498 -4.43 11.67 -20.98
C GLN A 498 -3.33 12.69 -20.66
N HIS A 499 -3.40 13.89 -21.24
CA HIS A 499 -2.42 14.95 -20.98
C HIS A 499 -2.48 15.51 -19.55
N LYS A 500 -3.68 15.56 -18.96
CA LYS A 500 -3.89 16.11 -17.60
C LYS A 500 -3.88 15.06 -16.50
N GLY A 501 -3.66 13.78 -16.85
CA GLY A 501 -3.69 12.69 -15.87
C GLY A 501 -5.05 12.47 -15.22
N ILE A 502 -6.15 12.79 -15.93
CA ILE A 502 -7.52 12.59 -15.43
C ILE A 502 -7.88 11.11 -15.56
N GLU A 503 -8.36 10.51 -14.47
CA GLU A 503 -8.73 9.09 -14.45
C GLU A 503 -9.96 8.81 -15.31
N LEU A 504 -9.89 7.71 -16.07
CA LEU A 504 -11.00 7.20 -16.85
C LEU A 504 -11.78 6.19 -16.01
N PHE A 505 -13.07 6.43 -15.82
CA PHE A 505 -13.90 5.56 -15.00
C PHE A 505 -14.25 4.25 -15.71
N PRO A 506 -14.41 3.16 -14.94
CA PRO A 506 -14.77 1.85 -15.49
C PRO A 506 -16.08 1.86 -16.27
N ARG A 507 -17.09 2.61 -15.80
CA ARG A 507 -18.35 2.83 -16.51
C ARG A 507 -18.15 3.47 -17.89
N SER A 508 -17.20 4.39 -18.00
CA SER A 508 -16.88 5.09 -19.25
C SER A 508 -16.20 4.13 -20.24
N VAL A 509 -15.32 3.25 -19.75
CA VAL A 509 -14.66 2.20 -20.56
C VAL A 509 -15.67 1.16 -21.03
N GLY A 510 -16.62 0.77 -20.16
CA GLY A 510 -17.74 -0.08 -20.52
C GLY A 510 -18.64 0.56 -21.60
N ALA A 511 -18.89 1.87 -21.49
CA ALA A 511 -19.63 2.63 -22.50
C ALA A 511 -18.87 2.68 -23.84
N ILE A 512 -17.56 2.94 -23.83
CA ILE A 512 -16.70 2.87 -25.03
C ILE A 512 -16.79 1.49 -25.68
N SER A 513 -16.60 0.42 -24.90
CA SER A 513 -16.65 -0.96 -25.38
C SER A 513 -18.01 -1.28 -26.01
N THR A 514 -19.09 -0.88 -25.34
CA THR A 514 -20.46 -1.05 -25.86
C THR A 514 -20.68 -0.27 -27.16
N HIS A 515 -20.15 0.94 -27.24
CA HIS A 515 -20.27 1.79 -28.42
C HIS A 515 -19.51 1.23 -29.63
N ILE A 516 -18.32 0.66 -29.40
CA ILE A 516 -17.54 -0.06 -30.41
C ILE A 516 -18.33 -1.25 -30.94
N ILE A 517 -18.83 -2.10 -30.04
CA ILE A 517 -19.60 -3.30 -30.40
C ILE A 517 -20.83 -2.91 -31.25
N ARG A 518 -21.51 -1.81 -30.92
CA ARG A 518 -22.70 -1.36 -31.65
C ARG A 518 -22.40 -0.73 -33.02
N ASN A 519 -21.30 0.00 -33.17
CA ASN A 519 -21.07 0.82 -34.37
C ASN A 519 -20.03 0.25 -35.33
N VAL A 520 -19.20 -0.69 -34.89
CA VAL A 520 -18.17 -1.34 -35.72
C VAL A 520 -18.57 -2.76 -36.13
N SER A 521 -19.70 -3.27 -35.61
CA SER A 521 -20.18 -4.62 -35.89
C SER A 521 -20.27 -4.91 -37.40
N PRO A 522 -19.89 -6.12 -37.86
CA PRO A 522 -19.88 -6.48 -39.28
C PRO A 522 -21.22 -6.33 -40.00
N ALA A 523 -22.35 -6.24 -39.28
CA ALA A 523 -23.67 -6.00 -39.85
C ALA A 523 -23.90 -4.56 -40.34
N ARG A 524 -23.07 -3.59 -39.95
CA ARG A 524 -23.25 -2.15 -40.26
C ARG A 524 -22.20 -1.65 -41.25
N GLY A 525 -22.34 -2.04 -42.52
CA GLY A 525 -21.63 -1.44 -43.65
C GLY A 525 -20.09 -1.52 -43.61
N ASP A 526 -19.43 -1.02 -44.66
CA ASP A 526 -17.97 -1.11 -44.86
C ASP A 526 -17.20 0.18 -44.54
N ASP A 527 -17.75 1.05 -43.69
CA ASP A 527 -17.05 2.27 -43.31
C ASP A 527 -15.85 1.98 -42.38
N ILE A 528 -14.69 1.81 -43.02
CA ILE A 528 -13.41 1.57 -42.38
C ILE A 528 -12.95 2.74 -41.52
N SER A 529 -13.39 3.98 -41.83
CA SER A 529 -12.96 5.17 -41.11
C SER A 529 -13.39 5.13 -39.64
N VAL A 530 -14.58 4.57 -39.40
CA VAL A 530 -15.14 4.34 -38.06
C VAL A 530 -14.29 3.33 -37.29
N ALA A 531 -13.88 2.23 -37.92
CA ALA A 531 -13.04 1.21 -37.28
C ALA A 531 -11.65 1.75 -36.91
N VAL A 532 -11.02 2.53 -37.81
CA VAL A 532 -9.71 3.16 -37.56
C VAL A 532 -9.82 4.19 -36.43
N PHE A 533 -10.89 5.01 -36.41
CA PHE A 533 -11.15 5.94 -35.31
C PHE A 533 -11.20 5.22 -33.96
N TYR A 534 -12.02 4.17 -33.84
CA TYR A 534 -12.15 3.42 -32.60
C TYR A 534 -10.88 2.64 -32.23
N GLY A 535 -10.10 2.17 -33.20
CA GLY A 535 -8.78 1.57 -32.93
C GLY A 535 -7.81 2.56 -32.30
N ARG A 536 -7.77 3.80 -32.79
CA ARG A 536 -6.98 4.90 -32.19
C ARG A 536 -7.51 5.33 -30.82
N LEU A 537 -8.83 5.26 -30.61
CA LEU A 537 -9.44 5.51 -29.30
C LEU A 537 -9.02 4.43 -28.29
N CYS A 538 -9.15 3.15 -28.64
CA CYS A 538 -8.73 2.03 -27.81
C CYS A 538 -7.25 2.11 -27.43
N SER A 539 -6.38 2.49 -28.38
CA SER A 539 -4.96 2.70 -28.12
C SER A 539 -4.68 3.70 -26.99
N ARG A 540 -5.45 4.80 -26.94
CA ARG A 540 -5.34 5.83 -25.88
C ARG A 540 -5.88 5.32 -24.54
N VAL A 541 -7.02 4.63 -24.58
CA VAL A 541 -7.68 4.04 -23.41
C VAL A 541 -6.81 2.95 -22.77
N ILE A 542 -6.09 2.16 -23.57
CA ILE A 542 -5.04 1.24 -23.10
C ILE A 542 -3.88 2.01 -22.44
N GLY A 543 -3.45 3.13 -23.03
CA GLY A 543 -2.43 4.03 -22.44
C GLY A 543 -2.82 4.55 -21.04
N LEU A 544 -4.11 4.77 -20.81
CA LEU A 544 -4.70 5.13 -19.51
C LEU A 544 -4.87 3.92 -18.55
N GLN A 545 -4.25 2.78 -18.84
CA GLN A 545 -4.27 1.57 -18.01
C GLN A 545 -5.68 0.95 -17.84
N CYS A 546 -6.57 1.20 -18.81
CA CYS A 546 -7.96 0.76 -18.77
C CYS A 546 -8.30 -0.05 -20.03
N PRO A 547 -7.98 -1.35 -20.10
CA PRO A 547 -8.18 -2.12 -21.33
C PRO A 547 -9.67 -2.22 -21.69
N PRO A 548 -10.04 -2.06 -22.98
CA PRO A 548 -11.40 -2.34 -23.46
C PRO A 548 -11.76 -3.82 -23.29
N SER A 549 -13.04 -4.15 -23.43
CA SER A 549 -13.46 -5.56 -23.41
C SER A 549 -12.86 -6.36 -24.57
N VAL A 550 -12.63 -7.67 -24.34
CA VAL A 550 -12.17 -8.63 -25.35
C VAL A 550 -13.05 -8.59 -26.59
N GLU A 551 -14.37 -8.48 -26.41
CA GLU A 551 -15.31 -8.47 -27.52
C GLU A 551 -15.17 -7.21 -28.39
N ALA A 552 -15.02 -6.04 -27.78
CA ALA A 552 -14.80 -4.79 -28.50
C ALA A 552 -13.46 -4.84 -29.29
N MET A 553 -12.39 -5.33 -28.66
CA MET A 553 -11.09 -5.50 -29.30
C MET A 553 -11.15 -6.48 -30.48
N ARG A 554 -11.86 -7.60 -30.33
CA ARG A 554 -12.02 -8.60 -31.38
C ARG A 554 -12.73 -8.02 -32.60
N ILE A 555 -13.87 -7.35 -32.41
CA ILE A 555 -14.62 -6.73 -33.51
C ILE A 555 -13.76 -5.70 -34.26
N LEU A 556 -13.02 -4.87 -33.52
CA LEU A 556 -12.13 -3.86 -34.13
C LEU A 556 -11.04 -4.51 -34.98
N LEU A 557 -10.30 -5.46 -34.41
CA LEU A 557 -9.21 -6.13 -35.10
C LEU A 557 -9.72 -6.92 -36.31
N GLU A 558 -10.87 -7.59 -36.20
CA GLU A 558 -11.49 -8.27 -37.35
C GLU A 558 -11.86 -7.30 -38.47
N LYS A 559 -12.45 -6.14 -38.13
CA LYS A 559 -12.86 -5.15 -39.15
C LYS A 559 -11.65 -4.51 -39.82
N ILE A 560 -10.66 -4.03 -39.05
CA ILE A 560 -9.44 -3.41 -39.57
C ILE A 560 -8.65 -4.42 -40.44
N GLY A 561 -8.56 -5.67 -39.99
CA GLY A 561 -7.90 -6.75 -40.71
C GLY A 561 -8.57 -7.09 -42.04
N ARG A 562 -9.91 -7.28 -42.06
CA ARG A 562 -10.68 -7.52 -43.29
C ARG A 562 -10.53 -6.38 -44.30
N SER A 563 -10.47 -5.15 -43.81
CA SER A 563 -10.28 -3.98 -44.65
C SER A 563 -8.81 -3.72 -45.04
N ARG A 564 -7.92 -4.69 -44.80
CA ARG A 564 -6.51 -4.71 -45.25
C ARG A 564 -5.63 -3.57 -44.73
N ARG A 565 -6.03 -2.91 -43.64
CA ARG A 565 -5.24 -1.86 -42.98
C ARG A 565 -4.26 -2.47 -41.97
N MET A 566 -3.30 -3.24 -42.49
CA MET A 566 -2.42 -4.06 -41.65
C MET A 566 -1.58 -3.23 -40.68
N GLN A 567 -1.17 -2.01 -41.05
CA GLN A 567 -0.43 -1.14 -40.14
C GLN A 567 -1.25 -0.73 -38.92
N ASP A 568 -2.50 -0.30 -39.11
CA ASP A 568 -3.40 0.06 -38.01
C ASP A 568 -3.75 -1.17 -37.15
N PHE A 569 -3.87 -2.35 -37.78
CA PHE A 569 -4.06 -3.63 -37.08
C PHE A 569 -2.87 -3.93 -36.17
N LEU A 570 -1.65 -3.89 -36.71
CA LEU A 570 -0.43 -4.22 -35.97
C LEU A 570 -0.20 -3.22 -34.83
N GLU A 571 -0.42 -1.93 -35.04
CA GLU A 571 -0.26 -0.92 -33.99
C GLU A 571 -1.21 -1.19 -32.81
N LEU A 572 -2.49 -1.44 -33.09
CA LEU A 572 -3.48 -1.72 -32.05
C LEU A 572 -3.23 -3.06 -31.34
N ALA A 573 -2.92 -4.10 -32.11
CA ALA A 573 -2.62 -5.44 -31.60
C ALA A 573 -1.40 -5.42 -30.67
N THR A 574 -0.31 -4.78 -31.10
CA THR A 574 0.93 -4.64 -30.33
C THR A 574 0.66 -3.86 -29.05
N LYS A 575 -0.01 -2.70 -29.10
CA LYS A 575 -0.37 -1.94 -27.88
C LYS A 575 -1.18 -2.77 -26.87
N PHE A 576 -2.11 -3.59 -27.35
CA PHE A 576 -2.92 -4.45 -26.50
C PHE A 576 -2.09 -5.58 -25.86
N ILE A 577 -1.19 -6.21 -26.62
CA ILE A 577 -0.29 -7.26 -26.11
C ILE A 577 0.71 -6.67 -25.12
N ASP A 578 1.33 -5.55 -25.48
CA ASP A 578 2.32 -4.83 -24.68
C ASP A 578 1.75 -4.43 -23.31
N TYR A 579 0.48 -4.01 -23.25
CA TYR A 579 -0.18 -3.72 -21.98
C TYR A 579 -0.09 -4.88 -20.98
N TYR A 580 -0.43 -6.10 -21.41
CA TYR A 580 -0.37 -7.28 -20.54
C TYR A 580 1.07 -7.78 -20.33
N HIS A 581 1.91 -7.67 -21.35
CA HIS A 581 3.31 -8.10 -21.28
C HIS A 581 4.15 -7.21 -20.34
N HIS A 582 4.01 -5.89 -20.42
CA HIS A 582 4.72 -4.94 -19.57
C HIS A 582 4.34 -5.10 -18.10
N ALA A 583 3.06 -5.33 -17.80
CA ALA A 583 2.63 -5.56 -16.44
C ALA A 583 3.28 -6.82 -15.83
N ARG A 584 3.45 -7.88 -16.62
CA ARG A 584 4.21 -9.06 -16.22
C ARG A 584 5.70 -8.77 -15.99
N LEU A 585 6.34 -7.97 -16.84
CA LEU A 585 7.74 -7.57 -16.67
C LEU A 585 7.99 -6.68 -15.45
N GLN A 586 6.99 -5.89 -15.05
CA GLN A 586 7.06 -4.98 -13.90
C GLN A 586 6.54 -5.62 -12.59
N ASP A 587 6.28 -6.93 -12.59
CA ASP A 587 5.66 -7.65 -11.47
C ASP A 587 4.37 -6.99 -10.94
N ARG A 588 3.63 -6.34 -11.84
CA ARG A 588 2.45 -5.52 -11.51
C ARG A 588 1.17 -6.24 -11.91
N ASN A 589 0.24 -6.35 -10.97
CA ASN A 589 -1.09 -6.88 -11.25
C ASN A 589 -1.80 -6.11 -12.36
N THR A 590 -2.53 -6.83 -13.20
CA THR A 590 -3.20 -6.30 -14.40
C THR A 590 -4.68 -6.09 -14.16
N ARG A 591 -5.28 -5.11 -14.85
CA ARG A 591 -6.74 -4.92 -14.82
C ARG A 591 -7.36 -5.71 -15.96
N PHE A 592 -8.35 -6.53 -15.65
CA PHE A 592 -9.19 -7.23 -16.63
C PHE A 592 -10.56 -6.56 -16.63
N HIS A 593 -11.13 -6.29 -17.79
CA HIS A 593 -12.47 -5.74 -17.89
C HIS A 593 -13.49 -6.71 -17.25
N VAL A 594 -14.50 -6.22 -16.53
CA VAL A 594 -15.48 -7.06 -15.79
C VAL A 594 -16.19 -8.11 -16.67
N LEU A 595 -16.36 -7.81 -17.95
CA LEU A 595 -16.98 -8.74 -18.91
C LEU A 595 -16.06 -9.91 -19.30
N ASP A 596 -14.75 -9.74 -19.15
CA ASP A 596 -13.74 -10.69 -19.62
C ASP A 596 -13.30 -11.68 -18.53
N VAL A 597 -13.78 -11.47 -17.29
CA VAL A 597 -13.53 -12.37 -16.17
C VAL A 597 -14.66 -13.38 -15.97
N ALA A 598 -14.29 -14.51 -15.36
CA ALA A 598 -15.25 -15.57 -15.06
C ALA A 598 -16.37 -15.05 -14.14
N PRO A 599 -17.60 -15.61 -14.22
CA PRO A 599 -18.77 -15.11 -13.49
C PRO A 599 -18.56 -14.90 -12.00
N GLN A 600 -17.80 -15.78 -11.34
CA GLN A 600 -17.47 -15.69 -9.92
C GLN A 600 -16.70 -14.42 -9.51
N PHE A 601 -15.99 -13.78 -10.44
CA PHE A 601 -15.30 -12.51 -10.20
C PHE A 601 -16.17 -11.28 -10.49
N ARG A 602 -17.28 -11.44 -11.20
CA ARG A 602 -18.10 -10.31 -11.65
C ARG A 602 -18.73 -9.56 -10.49
N GLU A 603 -19.11 -10.24 -9.40
CA GLU A 603 -19.63 -9.58 -8.20
C GLU A 603 -18.59 -8.66 -7.56
N SER A 604 -17.34 -9.11 -7.46
CA SER A 604 -16.24 -8.30 -6.90
C SER A 604 -15.87 -7.15 -7.83
N ALA A 605 -15.83 -7.41 -9.14
CA ALA A 605 -15.46 -6.45 -10.16
C ALA A 605 -16.60 -5.50 -10.58
N ALA A 606 -17.85 -5.73 -10.15
CA ALA A 606 -18.99 -4.90 -10.51
C ALA A 606 -18.89 -3.47 -9.96
N LYS A 607 -18.23 -3.28 -8.80
CA LYS A 607 -18.02 -1.96 -8.18
C LYS A 607 -17.01 -1.13 -8.97
N ASP A 608 -15.92 -1.76 -9.38
CA ASP A 608 -14.77 -1.08 -9.99
C ASP A 608 -14.71 -1.28 -11.50
N GLY A 609 -15.70 -1.93 -12.12
CA GLY A 609 -15.77 -2.34 -13.55
C GLY A 609 -14.56 -3.11 -14.10
N PHE A 610 -13.57 -3.40 -13.27
CA PHE A 610 -12.36 -4.14 -13.54
C PHE A 610 -12.09 -5.12 -12.41
N GLN A 611 -11.51 -6.27 -12.75
CA GLN A 611 -10.92 -7.19 -11.78
C GLN A 611 -9.40 -7.07 -11.86
N VAL A 612 -8.75 -6.87 -10.73
CA VAL A 612 -7.29 -6.95 -10.65
C VAL A 612 -6.90 -8.43 -10.64
N MET A 613 -6.06 -8.84 -11.59
CA MET A 613 -5.54 -10.19 -11.76
C MET A 613 -4.03 -10.23 -11.48
N PRO A 614 -3.51 -11.35 -10.93
CA PRO A 614 -2.10 -11.49 -10.67
C PRO A 614 -1.29 -11.45 -11.97
N HIS A 615 -0.16 -10.73 -11.95
CA HIS A 615 0.77 -10.64 -13.09
C HIS A 615 1.36 -11.99 -13.53
N GLN A 616 1.35 -12.99 -12.64
CA GLN A 616 1.83 -14.34 -12.90
C GLN A 616 0.83 -15.22 -13.66
N LEU A 617 -0.39 -14.75 -13.92
CA LEU A 617 -1.33 -15.47 -14.78
C LEU A 617 -0.70 -15.65 -16.17
N ASP A 618 -0.62 -16.89 -16.63
CA ASP A 618 0.02 -17.18 -17.91
C ASP A 618 -0.74 -16.51 -19.08
N ILE A 619 0.01 -15.78 -19.91
CA ILE A 619 -0.52 -15.14 -21.13
C ILE A 619 -1.02 -16.17 -22.13
N HIS A 620 -0.61 -17.43 -22.02
CA HIS A 620 -1.11 -18.54 -22.83
C HIS A 620 -2.35 -19.23 -22.26
N HIS A 621 -2.83 -18.80 -21.08
CA HIS A 621 -4.04 -19.34 -20.49
C HIS A 621 -5.26 -19.02 -21.36
N LYS A 622 -6.16 -20.01 -21.58
CA LYS A 622 -7.30 -19.88 -22.50
C LYS A 622 -8.25 -18.72 -22.17
N LEU A 623 -8.38 -18.40 -20.88
CA LEU A 623 -9.20 -17.29 -20.39
C LEU A 623 -8.45 -15.95 -20.32
N HIS A 624 -7.16 -15.90 -20.68
CA HIS A 624 -6.42 -14.64 -20.71
C HIS A 624 -6.92 -13.77 -21.88
N PRO A 625 -7.16 -12.45 -21.69
CA PRO A 625 -7.71 -11.55 -22.71
C PRO A 625 -6.97 -11.63 -24.06
N VAL A 626 -5.64 -11.68 -24.03
CA VAL A 626 -4.80 -11.87 -25.24
C VAL A 626 -5.17 -13.15 -25.99
N GLN A 627 -5.31 -14.30 -25.32
CA GLN A 627 -5.71 -15.55 -25.98
C GLN A 627 -7.15 -15.52 -26.46
N GLN A 628 -8.03 -14.82 -25.74
CA GLN A 628 -9.42 -14.69 -26.13
C GLN A 628 -9.61 -13.81 -27.38
N VAL A 629 -8.77 -12.80 -27.57
CA VAL A 629 -8.74 -11.96 -28.79
C VAL A 629 -8.08 -12.72 -29.95
N PHE A 630 -6.88 -13.26 -29.74
CA PHE A 630 -6.08 -13.94 -30.77
C PHE A 630 -6.33 -15.46 -30.81
N ARG A 631 -7.60 -15.87 -30.85
CA ARG A 631 -7.97 -17.30 -31.01
C ARG A 631 -7.52 -17.83 -32.37
N LYS A 632 -7.48 -19.15 -32.52
CA LYS A 632 -7.10 -19.84 -33.78
C LYS A 632 -7.80 -19.24 -35.01
N ASN A 633 -9.09 -18.92 -34.92
CA ASN A 633 -9.84 -18.33 -36.04
C ASN A 633 -9.30 -16.95 -36.44
N MET A 634 -8.97 -16.09 -35.47
CA MET A 634 -8.35 -14.79 -35.72
C MET A 634 -6.94 -14.95 -36.32
N GLN A 635 -6.15 -15.88 -35.80
CA GLN A 635 -4.81 -16.17 -36.33
C GLN A 635 -4.87 -16.66 -37.78
N SER A 636 -5.80 -17.58 -38.11
CA SER A 636 -6.02 -18.03 -39.48
C SER A 636 -6.55 -16.92 -40.38
N ALA A 637 -7.42 -16.04 -39.86
CA ALA A 637 -7.91 -14.90 -40.60
C ALA A 637 -6.79 -13.90 -40.91
N LEU A 638 -5.88 -13.65 -39.95
CA LEU A 638 -4.71 -12.82 -40.14
C LEU A 638 -3.83 -13.32 -41.27
N VAL A 639 -3.51 -14.63 -41.29
CA VAL A 639 -2.76 -15.27 -42.38
C VAL A 639 -3.46 -15.05 -43.72
N ARG A 640 -4.78 -15.20 -43.79
CA ARG A 640 -5.52 -14.94 -45.04
C ARG A 640 -5.44 -13.47 -45.46
N TRP A 641 -5.58 -12.53 -44.54
CA TRP A 641 -5.53 -11.10 -44.83
C TRP A 641 -4.14 -10.63 -45.25
N THR A 642 -3.07 -11.24 -44.75
CA THR A 642 -1.68 -10.91 -45.12
C THR A 642 -1.27 -11.54 -46.44
N PHE A 643 -1.58 -12.84 -46.67
CA PHE A 643 -1.09 -13.57 -47.85
C PHE A 643 -1.96 -13.44 -49.11
N HIS A 644 -3.18 -12.90 -49.03
CA HIS A 644 -3.92 -12.46 -50.22
C HIS A 644 -3.42 -11.11 -50.78
N GLN A 645 -2.20 -10.67 -50.42
CA GLN A 645 -1.54 -9.52 -51.06
C GLN A 645 -1.00 -9.84 -52.47
N ASP A 646 -0.76 -11.11 -52.80
CA ASP A 646 0.02 -11.49 -54.00
C ASP A 646 -0.72 -12.40 -55.02
N LEU A 647 -2.05 -12.33 -55.10
CA LEU A 647 -2.84 -12.98 -56.18
C LEU A 647 -3.72 -11.99 -56.92
#